data_AF-A0A6L7SZW7-F1
#
_entry.id   AF-A0A6L7SZW7-F1
#
_cell.length_a   1.000
_cell.length_b   1.000
_cell.length_c   1.000
_cell.angle_alpha   90.00
_cell.angle_beta   90.00
_cell.angle_gamma   90.00
#
_symmetry.space_group_name_H-M   'P 1'
#
loop_
_entity.id
_entity.type
_entity.pdbx_description
1 polymer ?
#
loop_
_entity_poly.entity_id
_entity_poly.type
_entity_poly.pdbx_seq_one_letter_code
_entity_poly.pdbx_strand_id
1 'polypeptide(L)'
;MAERPNFVWINTHDVSARNLGCYGDDYATTPHLDKLAEEGIRYANAFACGPICSPARTSIFTGMHQTTVGTHHHRSFARRPDFVQMLPHYLLAAGYNCSAINTDLNTDIDPDEWAAYQSNEALLAQADEKPFFAVYSFGESHASVFKLTPAQAREQRSSLLTDEELHDPDNAPLPVFMPDTLLARERTALFYDGLMQVDRHLGEVIENLVSAGVLDNTIVFFWSDHGTGFPRGKTHVYDDGLRVPLIIRFPDKYQHLAPGPPGTVVDDLVMTMDMGASVLSMMDVQIPKHFQGQAFLGKQKEPHRDYVCGARDRLDNCNEVIRTIRNEKYRYIRNFLPHRPYASFWPDGGFFATPPQEGTPEHDFWDTSCLPGEQKVHDPDGVFLLPVPEAYSAYLIWQAKKPFEELYDIENDPEEMANLADDPEYSDLKDQMRAQLFAWMIETRDLGLIDETEMIVRATEYDGVNYEVGAHCENYAHILETADFPRLGEAGRAKLLDRLDDPDSAVRYWAITGLMSYEVEDTVLQKIGPLVRDELTSVSLAAADLLCQNNRPAGAMSALKRALQSDLLWARFRAGANLSFYRREVLAQMKALIPALQAALDNPVCYGPFEPDWDALIPPVQTMYRAQKNTIVGQWVLQRVIKRIELA
;
A
#
# COMPACT_ATOMS: atom_id res chain seq x y z
N MET A 1 39.64 3.39 -12.65
CA MET A 1 38.19 3.69 -12.73
C MET A 1 38.03 5.13 -12.26
N ALA A 2 37.12 5.93 -12.84
CA ALA A 2 36.72 7.16 -12.17
C ALA A 2 36.26 6.78 -10.74
N GLU A 3 36.66 7.53 -9.71
CA GLU A 3 36.20 7.25 -8.35
C GLU A 3 34.67 7.29 -8.34
N ARG A 4 34.07 6.16 -7.95
CA ARG A 4 32.63 6.02 -7.83
C ARG A 4 32.21 6.37 -6.40
N PRO A 5 31.08 7.07 -6.21
CA PRO A 5 30.53 7.32 -4.88
C PRO A 5 30.09 6.02 -4.21
N ASN A 6 30.13 6.04 -2.89
CA ASN A 6 29.29 5.19 -2.06
C ASN A 6 27.87 5.74 -2.06
N PHE A 7 26.91 4.86 -1.84
CA PHE A 7 25.50 5.23 -1.71
C PHE A 7 24.98 4.76 -0.36
N VAL A 8 24.40 5.68 0.39
CA VAL A 8 23.72 5.38 1.65
C VAL A 8 22.26 5.78 1.52
N TRP A 9 21.37 4.80 1.59
CA TRP A 9 19.94 5.00 1.61
C TRP A 9 19.44 4.88 3.04
N ILE A 10 18.83 5.95 3.53
CA ILE A 10 18.24 6.01 4.86
C ILE A 10 16.74 6.15 4.64
N ASN A 11 15.97 5.21 5.17
CA ASN A 11 14.52 5.25 5.02
C ASN A 11 13.81 5.17 6.37
N THR A 12 12.65 5.81 6.42
CA THR A 12 11.71 5.72 7.52
C THR A 12 10.40 5.13 7.04
N HIS A 13 9.57 4.68 7.99
CA HIS A 13 8.26 4.09 7.72
C HIS A 13 7.15 5.10 7.96
N ASP A 14 6.14 5.12 7.11
CA ASP A 14 4.88 5.82 7.35
C ASP A 14 5.02 7.35 7.57
N VAL A 15 5.76 8.06 6.71
CA VAL A 15 6.00 9.52 6.83
C VAL A 15 5.65 10.24 5.53
N SER A 16 4.71 11.20 5.61
CA SER A 16 4.45 12.12 4.51
C SER A 16 5.51 13.21 4.46
N ALA A 17 5.74 13.79 3.29
CA ALA A 17 6.55 15.00 3.16
C ALA A 17 6.07 16.12 4.10
N ARG A 18 4.77 16.16 4.42
CA ARG A 18 4.14 17.16 5.28
C ARG A 18 4.50 17.06 6.76
N ASN A 19 5.21 16.03 7.18
CA ASN A 19 5.53 15.81 8.60
C ASN A 19 6.94 16.29 9.01
N LEU A 20 7.66 16.99 8.12
CA LEU A 20 9.06 17.39 8.34
C LEU A 20 9.24 18.91 8.36
N GLY A 21 10.14 19.40 9.23
CA GLY A 21 10.45 20.82 9.37
C GLY A 21 10.91 21.47 8.07
N CYS A 22 11.86 20.84 7.37
CA CYS A 22 12.33 21.28 6.05
C CYS A 22 11.28 21.25 4.93
N TYR A 23 10.11 20.68 5.17
CA TYR A 23 8.94 20.74 4.29
C TYR A 23 7.84 21.69 4.77
N GLY A 24 8.07 22.39 5.88
CA GLY A 24 7.19 23.45 6.40
C GLY A 24 6.29 23.03 7.56
N ASP A 25 6.57 21.91 8.23
CA ASP A 25 5.84 21.50 9.43
C ASP A 25 6.48 22.09 10.69
N ASP A 26 5.86 23.13 11.24
CA ASP A 26 6.34 23.83 12.44
C ASP A 26 6.21 22.99 13.72
N TYR A 27 5.42 21.91 13.72
CA TYR A 27 5.32 21.00 14.87
C TYR A 27 6.43 19.95 14.87
N ALA A 28 7.07 19.70 13.73
CA ALA A 28 8.13 18.71 13.59
C ALA A 28 9.46 19.21 14.17
N THR A 29 10.08 18.41 15.04
CA THR A 29 11.46 18.63 15.51
C THR A 29 12.43 17.71 14.78
N THR A 30 12.97 18.15 13.63
CA THR A 30 13.82 17.33 12.74
C THR A 30 15.14 18.01 12.31
N PRO A 31 15.98 18.49 13.25
CA PRO A 31 17.15 19.30 12.92
C PRO A 31 18.21 18.59 12.05
N HIS A 32 18.38 17.26 12.15
CA HIS A 32 19.35 16.55 11.32
C HIS A 32 18.86 16.43 9.86
N LEU A 33 17.56 16.22 9.65
CA LEU A 33 16.91 16.23 8.35
C LEU A 33 16.91 17.62 7.73
N ASP A 34 16.67 18.65 8.54
CA ASP A 34 16.70 20.04 8.08
C ASP A 34 18.10 20.41 7.58
N LYS A 35 19.13 20.03 8.35
CA LYS A 35 20.53 20.17 7.93
C LYS A 35 20.85 19.35 6.68
N LEU A 36 20.33 18.12 6.57
CA LEU A 36 20.52 17.31 5.36
C LEU A 36 19.90 17.98 4.12
N ALA A 37 18.76 18.65 4.28
CA ALA A 37 18.11 19.42 3.21
C ALA A 37 18.90 20.68 2.84
N GLU A 38 19.46 21.40 3.82
CA GLU A 38 20.35 22.55 3.60
C GLU A 38 21.64 22.16 2.85
N GLU A 39 22.24 21.02 3.20
CA GLU A 39 23.45 20.50 2.57
C GLU A 39 23.17 19.72 1.27
N GLY A 40 21.90 19.44 0.96
CA GLY A 40 21.49 18.55 -0.11
C GLY A 40 20.51 19.17 -1.09
N ILE A 41 19.75 18.30 -1.74
CA ILE A 41 18.71 18.62 -2.71
C ILE A 41 17.40 18.04 -2.18
N ARG A 42 16.39 18.90 -2.01
CA ARG A 42 15.07 18.48 -1.55
C ARG A 42 14.11 18.39 -2.73
N TYR A 43 13.41 17.27 -2.87
CA TYR A 43 12.41 17.10 -3.93
C TYR A 43 11.03 17.41 -3.36
N ALA A 44 10.38 18.46 -3.86
CA ALA A 44 9.06 18.86 -3.38
C ALA A 44 7.97 17.83 -3.73
N ASN A 45 8.17 17.08 -4.82
CA ASN A 45 7.17 16.24 -5.46
C ASN A 45 7.65 14.79 -5.67
N ALA A 46 8.02 14.11 -4.57
CA ALA A 46 8.36 12.68 -4.59
C ALA A 46 7.17 11.80 -4.15
N PHE A 47 6.91 10.73 -4.89
CA PHE A 47 5.73 9.87 -4.71
C PHE A 47 6.05 8.38 -4.57
N ALA A 48 5.37 7.71 -3.64
CA ALA A 48 5.30 6.26 -3.62
C ALA A 48 4.37 5.74 -4.73
N CYS A 49 4.65 4.54 -5.25
CA CYS A 49 3.79 3.88 -6.23
C CYS A 49 2.50 3.28 -5.62
N GLY A 50 2.46 3.12 -4.30
CA GLY A 50 1.34 2.57 -3.55
C GLY A 50 1.45 2.93 -2.07
N PRO A 51 0.33 3.00 -1.33
CA PRO A 51 0.31 3.60 -0.01
C PRO A 51 0.56 2.59 1.12
N ILE A 52 1.32 1.53 0.87
CA ILE A 52 1.52 0.45 1.85
C ILE A 52 2.86 -0.27 1.68
N CYS A 53 3.45 -0.67 2.81
CA CYS A 53 4.85 -1.09 2.99
C CYS A 53 5.38 -2.05 1.90
N SER A 54 4.96 -3.31 1.91
CA SER A 54 5.56 -4.36 1.06
C SER A 54 5.39 -4.13 -0.45
N PRO A 55 4.24 -3.70 -0.98
CA PRO A 55 4.10 -3.29 -2.39
C PRO A 55 5.01 -2.12 -2.77
N ALA A 56 5.08 -1.08 -1.93
CA ALA A 56 5.91 0.10 -2.19
C ALA A 56 7.40 -0.26 -2.22
N ARG A 57 7.88 -0.96 -1.19
CA ARG A 57 9.28 -1.41 -1.10
C ARG A 57 9.65 -2.34 -2.25
N THR A 58 8.76 -3.25 -2.63
CA THR A 58 8.99 -4.12 -3.80
C THR A 58 9.20 -3.30 -5.07
N SER A 59 8.41 -2.25 -5.27
CA SER A 59 8.57 -1.38 -6.44
C SER A 59 9.86 -0.57 -6.42
N ILE A 60 10.28 -0.12 -5.23
CA ILE A 60 11.53 0.62 -5.03
C ILE A 60 12.74 -0.21 -5.44
N PHE A 61 12.82 -1.46 -4.98
CA PHE A 61 13.98 -2.30 -5.24
C PHE A 61 13.94 -3.01 -6.60
N THR A 62 12.78 -3.17 -7.23
CA THR A 62 12.69 -3.77 -8.58
C THR A 62 12.69 -2.74 -9.70
N GLY A 63 12.41 -1.46 -9.39
CA GLY A 63 12.20 -0.42 -10.40
C GLY A 63 10.93 -0.64 -11.24
N MET A 64 10.00 -1.50 -10.80
CA MET A 64 8.76 -1.82 -11.51
C MET A 64 7.54 -1.49 -10.64
N HIS A 65 6.42 -1.13 -11.25
CA HIS A 65 5.16 -0.98 -10.53
C HIS A 65 4.76 -2.32 -9.94
N GLN A 66 4.36 -2.31 -8.67
CA GLN A 66 3.84 -3.49 -7.97
C GLN A 66 2.71 -4.19 -8.77
N THR A 67 1.93 -3.44 -9.57
CA THR A 67 0.77 -3.98 -10.29
C THR A 67 1.21 -4.73 -11.53
N THR A 68 2.37 -4.39 -12.10
CA THR A 68 2.94 -5.08 -13.25
C THR A 68 3.53 -6.43 -12.87
N VAL A 69 4.18 -6.54 -11.71
CA VAL A 69 4.81 -7.79 -11.25
C VAL A 69 3.90 -8.64 -10.34
N GLY A 70 2.69 -8.18 -10.05
CA GLY A 70 1.69 -8.94 -9.29
C GLY A 70 1.91 -8.91 -7.78
N THR A 71 2.54 -7.86 -7.26
CA THR A 71 2.92 -7.68 -5.84
C THR A 71 2.11 -6.58 -5.13
N HIS A 72 0.94 -6.21 -5.66
CA HIS A 72 0.07 -5.14 -5.15
C HIS A 72 -0.52 -5.42 -3.78
N HIS A 73 -0.88 -6.68 -3.55
CA HIS A 73 -1.69 -7.01 -2.38
C HIS A 73 -0.83 -6.97 -1.13
N HIS A 74 -1.28 -6.27 -0.09
CA HIS A 74 -0.52 -6.18 1.15
C HIS A 74 -0.34 -7.58 1.76
N ARG A 75 0.89 -7.88 2.19
CA ARG A 75 1.27 -9.14 2.83
C ARG A 75 0.91 -10.35 1.97
N SER A 76 1.39 -10.32 0.73
CA SER A 76 1.26 -11.38 -0.27
C SER A 76 2.62 -11.90 -0.69
N PHE A 77 2.65 -12.93 -1.53
CA PHE A 77 3.90 -13.39 -2.15
C PHE A 77 3.64 -13.67 -3.62
N ALA A 78 4.47 -13.10 -4.49
CA ALA A 78 4.50 -13.38 -5.91
C ALA A 78 5.89 -13.81 -6.33
N ARG A 79 5.95 -14.90 -7.11
CA ARG A 79 7.17 -15.27 -7.80
C ARG A 79 7.46 -14.23 -8.89
N ARG A 80 8.66 -13.68 -8.85
CA ARG A 80 9.12 -12.67 -9.80
C ARG A 80 9.69 -13.36 -11.06
N PRO A 81 9.63 -12.73 -12.24
CA PRO A 81 10.35 -13.23 -13.41
C PRO A 81 11.87 -13.19 -13.20
N ASP A 82 12.59 -14.20 -13.70
CA ASP A 82 14.05 -14.32 -13.55
C ASP A 82 14.84 -13.12 -14.09
N PHE A 83 14.28 -12.40 -15.08
CA PHE A 83 14.96 -11.23 -15.67
C PHE A 83 14.79 -9.96 -14.83
N VAL A 84 13.82 -9.92 -13.91
CA VAL A 84 13.70 -8.83 -12.96
C VAL A 84 14.65 -9.20 -11.83
N GLN A 85 15.48 -8.27 -11.35
CA GLN A 85 16.36 -8.48 -10.18
C GLN A 85 16.23 -7.31 -9.20
N MET A 86 16.61 -7.51 -7.94
CA MET A 86 16.62 -6.42 -6.97
C MET A 86 17.76 -5.44 -7.31
N LEU A 87 17.64 -4.17 -6.92
CA LEU A 87 18.67 -3.16 -7.17
C LEU A 87 20.08 -3.60 -6.73
N PRO A 88 20.27 -4.22 -5.53
CA PRO A 88 21.58 -4.70 -5.12
C PRO A 88 22.22 -5.70 -6.09
N HIS A 89 21.46 -6.57 -6.77
CA HIS A 89 21.96 -7.45 -7.82
C HIS A 89 22.79 -6.71 -8.87
N TYR A 90 22.24 -5.61 -9.40
CA TYR A 90 22.91 -4.81 -10.43
C TYR A 90 24.13 -4.07 -9.87
N LEU A 91 24.09 -3.64 -8.61
CA LEU A 91 25.21 -2.95 -7.96
C LEU A 91 26.35 -3.92 -7.64
N LEU A 92 26.05 -5.12 -7.15
CA LEU A 92 27.02 -6.21 -6.97
C LEU A 92 27.72 -6.54 -8.30
N ALA A 93 26.96 -6.69 -9.38
CA ALA A 93 27.50 -6.90 -10.72
C ALA A 93 28.36 -5.71 -11.22
N ALA A 94 28.05 -4.48 -10.78
CA ALA A 94 28.84 -3.29 -11.05
C ALA A 94 30.09 -3.15 -10.15
N GLY A 95 30.31 -4.07 -9.20
CA GLY A 95 31.49 -4.10 -8.34
C GLY A 95 31.33 -3.42 -6.97
N TYR A 96 30.09 -3.14 -6.55
CA TYR A 96 29.79 -2.64 -5.20
C TYR A 96 29.74 -3.77 -4.19
N ASN A 97 30.04 -3.48 -2.93
CA ASN A 97 29.54 -4.29 -1.82
C ASN A 97 28.17 -3.74 -1.40
N CYS A 98 27.22 -4.60 -1.04
CA CYS A 98 25.86 -4.19 -0.69
C CYS A 98 25.46 -4.65 0.71
N SER A 99 24.66 -3.85 1.42
CA SER A 99 24.00 -4.30 2.64
C SER A 99 22.75 -5.12 2.31
N ALA A 100 22.21 -5.79 3.32
CA ALA A 100 20.85 -6.29 3.23
C ALA A 100 19.85 -5.12 3.08
N ILE A 101 18.81 -5.36 2.29
CA ILE A 101 17.64 -4.49 2.17
C ILE A 101 16.53 -4.97 3.12
N ASN A 102 15.50 -4.14 3.32
CA ASN A 102 14.32 -4.56 4.08
C ASN A 102 13.63 -5.75 3.38
N THR A 103 13.34 -6.81 4.15
CA THR A 103 12.78 -8.07 3.63
C THR A 103 11.26 -8.17 3.73
N ASP A 104 10.58 -7.14 4.24
CA ASP A 104 9.12 -6.98 4.14
C ASP A 104 8.74 -6.54 2.73
N LEU A 105 8.85 -7.50 1.81
CA LEU A 105 8.58 -7.43 0.38
C LEU A 105 7.50 -8.46 0.04
N ASN A 106 6.82 -8.27 -1.09
CA ASN A 106 5.82 -9.23 -1.58
C ASN A 106 6.41 -10.25 -2.57
N THR A 107 7.72 -10.49 -2.50
CA THR A 107 8.46 -11.36 -3.42
C THR A 107 9.76 -11.84 -2.76
N ASP A 108 10.51 -12.71 -3.42
CA ASP A 108 11.76 -13.27 -2.92
C ASP A 108 12.99 -12.46 -3.33
N ILE A 109 14.09 -12.76 -2.63
CA ILE A 109 15.45 -12.37 -2.97
C ILE A 109 16.20 -13.68 -3.23
N ASP A 110 16.97 -13.72 -4.30
CA ASP A 110 17.77 -14.88 -4.64
C ASP A 110 18.74 -15.24 -3.48
N PRO A 111 18.85 -16.52 -3.07
CA PRO A 111 19.70 -16.92 -1.95
C PRO A 111 21.19 -16.61 -2.13
N ASP A 112 21.71 -16.69 -3.36
CA ASP A 112 23.11 -16.36 -3.65
C ASP A 112 23.32 -14.84 -3.60
N GLU A 113 22.36 -14.06 -4.08
CA GLU A 113 22.35 -12.61 -3.89
C GLU A 113 22.33 -12.23 -2.40
N TRP A 114 21.43 -12.84 -1.62
CA TRP A 114 21.33 -12.61 -0.17
C TRP A 114 22.62 -12.97 0.56
N ALA A 115 23.28 -14.07 0.17
CA ALA A 115 24.54 -14.50 0.76
C ALA A 115 25.71 -13.54 0.48
N ALA A 116 25.60 -12.70 -0.57
CA ALA A 116 26.60 -11.68 -0.90
C ALA A 116 26.44 -10.38 -0.07
N TYR A 117 25.31 -10.20 0.60
CA TYR A 117 25.06 -9.01 1.42
C TYR A 117 25.91 -9.01 2.69
N GLN A 118 26.31 -7.81 3.12
CA GLN A 118 27.14 -7.60 4.31
C GLN A 118 26.42 -6.72 5.34
N SER A 119 26.93 -6.68 6.57
CA SER A 119 26.44 -5.71 7.55
C SER A 119 26.94 -4.30 7.22
N ASN A 120 26.22 -3.27 7.67
CA ASN A 120 26.62 -1.89 7.45
C ASN A 120 27.99 -1.58 8.08
N GLU A 121 28.31 -2.17 9.22
CA GLU A 121 29.63 -2.04 9.87
C GLU A 121 30.75 -2.65 9.03
N ALA A 122 30.51 -3.81 8.42
CA ALA A 122 31.47 -4.46 7.54
C ALA A 122 31.73 -3.63 6.28
N LEU A 123 30.70 -2.99 5.73
CA LEU A 123 30.83 -2.09 4.58
C LEU A 123 31.69 -0.86 4.91
N LEU A 124 31.42 -0.22 6.05
CA LEU A 124 32.21 0.93 6.51
C LEU A 124 33.67 0.56 6.74
N ALA A 125 33.94 -0.61 7.33
CA ALA A 125 35.31 -1.08 7.57
C ALA A 125 36.09 -1.41 6.28
N GLN A 126 35.39 -1.69 5.17
CA GLN A 126 35.97 -2.04 3.87
C GLN A 126 35.87 -0.91 2.84
N ALA A 127 35.44 0.29 3.25
CA ALA A 127 35.10 1.36 2.33
C ALA A 127 36.29 1.89 1.50
N ASP A 128 37.53 1.66 1.94
CA ASP A 128 38.75 1.99 1.18
C ASP A 128 39.04 0.98 0.06
N GLU A 129 38.45 -0.22 0.09
CA GLU A 129 38.72 -1.29 -0.88
C GLU A 129 37.80 -1.24 -2.09
N LYS A 130 36.50 -0.98 -1.86
CA LYS A 130 35.44 -1.00 -2.87
C LYS A 130 34.33 -0.02 -2.52
N PRO A 131 33.64 0.54 -3.53
CA PRO A 131 32.46 1.34 -3.25
C PRO A 131 31.34 0.46 -2.66
N PHE A 132 30.48 1.04 -1.83
CA PHE A 132 29.38 0.31 -1.20
C PHE A 132 28.02 0.97 -1.38
N PHE A 133 26.98 0.14 -1.28
CA PHE A 133 25.58 0.53 -1.18
C PHE A 133 25.03 0.02 0.16
N ALA A 134 24.68 0.94 1.05
CA ALA A 134 24.15 0.62 2.37
C ALA A 134 22.72 1.13 2.53
N VAL A 135 21.87 0.33 3.16
CA VAL A 135 20.50 0.68 3.52
C VAL A 135 20.36 0.68 5.04
N TYR A 136 19.80 1.75 5.57
CA TYR A 136 19.40 1.90 6.96
C TYR A 136 17.90 2.14 7.01
N SER A 137 17.16 1.31 7.75
CA SER A 137 15.71 1.41 7.87
C SER A 137 15.32 1.65 9.32
N PHE A 138 14.56 2.71 9.57
CA PHE A 138 14.10 3.11 10.90
C PHE A 138 12.58 3.03 10.98
N GLY A 139 12.07 2.37 12.03
CA GLY A 139 10.66 1.96 12.14
C GLY A 139 9.90 2.71 13.22
N GLU A 140 10.49 3.72 13.86
CA GLU A 140 9.99 4.38 15.07
C GLU A 140 8.73 5.21 14.82
N SER A 141 8.57 5.75 13.61
CA SER A 141 7.37 6.48 13.15
C SER A 141 6.27 5.57 12.57
N HIS A 142 6.47 4.25 12.49
CA HIS A 142 5.48 3.33 11.93
C HIS A 142 4.12 3.40 12.68
N ALA A 143 3.01 3.37 11.93
CA ALA A 143 1.63 3.60 12.40
C ALA A 143 1.20 2.77 13.63
N SER A 144 1.87 1.65 13.89
CA SER A 144 1.72 0.93 15.16
C SER A 144 1.96 1.79 16.41
N VAL A 145 2.67 2.92 16.31
CA VAL A 145 2.86 3.88 17.41
C VAL A 145 1.52 4.41 17.95
N PHE A 146 0.50 4.54 17.10
CA PHE A 146 -0.83 5.00 17.48
C PHE A 146 -1.56 4.03 18.43
N LYS A 147 -1.03 2.84 18.66
CA LYS A 147 -1.59 1.85 19.59
C LYS A 147 -0.89 1.80 20.94
N LEU A 148 0.24 2.48 21.04
CA LEU A 148 1.07 2.43 22.23
C LEU A 148 0.51 3.40 23.25
N THR A 149 0.57 3.01 24.52
CA THR A 149 0.45 3.97 25.59
C THR A 149 1.68 4.90 25.59
N PRO A 150 1.62 6.09 26.22
CA PRO A 150 2.77 6.99 26.28
C PRO A 150 4.03 6.32 26.83
N ALA A 151 3.90 5.49 27.87
CA ALA A 151 5.03 4.75 28.45
C ALA A 151 5.64 3.73 27.46
N GLN A 152 4.80 3.01 26.71
CA GLN A 152 5.27 2.07 25.69
C GLN A 152 5.93 2.79 24.52
N ALA A 153 5.35 3.90 24.06
CA ALA A 153 5.94 4.73 23.01
C ALA A 153 7.29 5.30 23.46
N ARG A 154 7.39 5.77 24.71
CA ARG A 154 8.66 6.25 25.29
C ARG A 154 9.76 5.20 25.24
N GLU A 155 9.45 3.97 25.63
CA GLU A 155 10.41 2.85 25.63
C GLU A 155 10.77 2.39 24.23
N GLN A 156 9.79 2.28 23.33
CA GLN A 156 9.95 1.58 22.05
C GLN A 156 10.26 2.50 20.88
N ARG A 157 9.84 3.77 20.94
CA ARG A 157 9.78 4.69 19.79
C ARG A 157 10.49 6.01 20.02
N SER A 158 10.74 6.41 21.26
CA SER A 158 11.38 7.71 21.55
C SER A 158 12.38 7.64 22.69
N SER A 159 13.09 6.53 22.84
CA SER A 159 13.96 6.27 23.99
C SER A 159 15.21 7.17 24.06
N LEU A 160 15.60 7.84 22.97
CA LEU A 160 16.73 8.78 22.95
C LEU A 160 16.33 10.21 23.34
N LEU A 161 15.04 10.52 23.43
CA LEU A 161 14.58 11.88 23.74
C LEU A 161 14.68 12.16 25.25
N THR A 162 14.75 13.42 25.68
CA THR A 162 14.47 13.81 27.07
C THR A 162 13.01 14.17 27.25
N ASP A 163 12.55 14.34 28.50
CA ASP A 163 11.15 14.67 28.76
C ASP A 163 10.79 16.08 28.27
N GLU A 164 11.76 17.00 28.23
CA GLU A 164 11.62 18.35 27.69
C GLU A 164 11.59 18.40 26.15
N GLU A 165 12.02 17.32 25.48
CA GLU A 165 12.01 17.19 24.02
C GLU A 165 10.72 16.57 23.48
N LEU A 166 9.89 16.00 24.35
CA LEU A 166 8.62 15.39 23.94
C LEU A 166 7.64 16.46 23.45
N HIS A 167 6.92 16.14 22.38
CA HIS A 167 5.98 17.08 21.79
C HIS A 167 4.75 17.25 22.69
N ASP A 168 4.32 18.50 22.88
CA ASP A 168 3.11 18.81 23.64
C ASP A 168 1.86 18.42 22.82
N PRO A 169 1.04 17.47 23.30
CA PRO A 169 -0.16 17.06 22.57
C PRO A 169 -1.20 18.17 22.43
N ASP A 170 -1.23 19.18 23.31
CA ASP A 170 -2.19 20.27 23.17
C ASP A 170 -1.96 21.13 21.91
N ASN A 171 -0.77 21.05 21.32
CA ASN A 171 -0.39 21.75 20.10
C ASN A 171 -0.35 20.83 18.86
N ALA A 172 -0.74 19.56 18.99
CA ALA A 172 -0.64 18.58 17.90
C ALA A 172 -1.52 18.97 16.69
N PRO A 173 -0.96 19.01 15.46
CA PRO A 173 -1.72 19.29 14.26
C PRO A 173 -2.53 18.06 13.87
N LEU A 174 -3.86 18.19 13.84
CA LEU A 174 -4.76 17.13 13.38
C LEU A 174 -5.28 17.48 11.98
N PRO A 175 -5.30 16.51 11.03
CA PRO A 175 -5.97 16.70 9.74
C PRO A 175 -7.45 17.05 9.93
N VAL A 176 -8.03 17.87 9.04
CA VAL A 176 -9.38 18.43 9.24
C VAL A 176 -10.49 17.37 9.31
N PHE A 177 -10.23 16.19 8.74
CA PHE A 177 -11.13 15.05 8.74
C PHE A 177 -10.99 14.14 9.96
N MET A 178 -10.00 14.35 10.82
CA MET A 178 -9.77 13.56 12.03
C MET A 178 -10.48 14.20 13.24
N PRO A 179 -11.32 13.46 13.98
CA PRO A 179 -11.96 13.98 15.18
C PRO A 179 -10.97 14.52 16.21
N ASP A 180 -11.13 15.79 16.58
CA ASP A 180 -10.28 16.46 17.55
C ASP A 180 -10.61 16.00 18.96
N THR A 181 -9.79 15.08 19.48
CA THR A 181 -9.94 14.45 20.78
C THR A 181 -8.59 14.42 21.50
N LEU A 182 -8.62 14.34 22.84
CA LEU A 182 -7.38 14.20 23.63
C LEU A 182 -6.55 12.99 23.17
N LEU A 183 -7.21 11.88 22.85
CA LEU A 183 -6.54 10.69 22.34
C LEU A 183 -5.91 10.94 20.96
N ALA A 184 -6.64 11.55 20.01
CA ALA A 184 -6.10 11.87 18.70
C ALA A 184 -4.86 12.76 18.78
N ARG A 185 -4.89 13.78 19.65
CA ARG A 185 -3.77 14.68 19.92
C ARG A 185 -2.58 13.96 20.57
N GLU A 186 -2.81 13.19 21.63
CA GLU A 186 -1.78 12.39 22.29
C GLU A 186 -1.10 11.43 21.31
N ARG A 187 -1.88 10.68 20.53
CA ARG A 187 -1.36 9.71 19.58
C ARG A 187 -0.61 10.38 18.42
N THR A 188 -1.00 11.59 18.05
CA THR A 188 -0.25 12.43 17.10
C THR A 188 1.09 12.86 17.67
N ALA A 189 1.14 13.37 18.91
CA ALA A 189 2.40 13.73 19.56
C ALA A 189 3.38 12.54 19.64
N LEU A 190 2.89 11.34 19.99
CA LEU A 190 3.71 10.12 20.02
C LEU A 190 4.31 9.77 18.65
N PHE A 191 3.60 10.02 17.56
CA PHE A 191 4.14 9.86 16.21
C PHE A 191 5.27 10.85 15.92
N TYR A 192 5.12 12.11 16.31
CA TYR A 192 6.16 13.13 16.14
C TYR A 192 7.38 12.88 17.02
N ASP A 193 7.20 12.33 18.23
CA ASP A 193 8.32 11.86 19.06
C ASP A 193 9.07 10.71 18.36
N GLY A 194 8.35 9.76 17.77
CA GLY A 194 8.93 8.69 16.95
C GLY A 194 9.68 9.22 15.72
N LEU A 195 9.20 10.30 15.12
CA LEU A 195 9.87 10.96 13.99
C LEU A 195 11.14 11.71 14.41
N MET A 196 11.13 12.38 15.56
CA MET A 196 12.34 12.99 16.13
C MET A 196 13.38 11.93 16.50
N GLN A 197 12.96 10.75 16.95
CA GLN A 197 13.85 9.62 17.17
C GLN A 197 14.51 9.14 15.86
N VAL A 198 13.78 9.07 14.74
CA VAL A 198 14.34 8.80 13.40
C VAL A 198 15.38 9.86 13.02
N ASP A 199 15.11 11.14 13.30
CA ASP A 199 16.05 12.23 13.06
C ASP A 199 17.36 12.05 13.86
N ARG A 200 17.29 11.59 15.11
CA ARG A 200 18.48 11.23 15.91
C ARG A 200 19.29 10.11 15.26
N HIS A 201 18.62 9.06 14.77
CA HIS A 201 19.28 7.96 14.08
C HIS A 201 19.93 8.39 12.77
N LEU A 202 19.33 9.32 12.03
CA LEU A 202 20.00 9.95 10.88
C LEU A 202 21.30 10.63 11.32
N GLY A 203 21.28 11.39 12.41
CA GLY A 203 22.48 11.99 13.02
C GLY A 203 23.57 10.95 13.30
N GLU A 204 23.22 9.85 13.95
CA GLU A 204 24.15 8.73 14.23
C GLU A 204 24.75 8.12 12.96
N VAL A 205 23.93 7.91 11.91
CA VAL A 205 24.44 7.38 10.62
C VAL A 205 25.42 8.35 9.98
N ILE A 206 25.13 9.65 9.97
CA ILE A 206 26.05 10.67 9.45
C ILE A 206 27.35 10.70 10.25
N GLU A 207 27.29 10.66 11.58
CA GLU A 207 28.47 10.61 12.45
C GLU A 207 29.33 9.37 12.24
N ASN A 208 28.70 8.21 11.98
CA ASN A 208 29.41 6.98 11.62
C ASN A 208 30.16 7.12 10.29
N LEU A 209 29.56 7.75 9.28
CA LEU A 209 30.22 8.04 8.00
C LEU A 209 31.39 9.01 8.15
N VAL A 210 31.26 10.02 9.01
CA VAL A 210 32.36 10.96 9.35
C VAL A 210 33.49 10.22 10.06
N SER A 211 33.16 9.42 11.07
CA SER A 211 34.13 8.67 11.88
C SER A 211 34.91 7.65 11.06
N ALA A 212 34.26 7.04 10.07
CA ALA A 212 34.89 6.16 9.09
C ALA A 212 35.68 6.90 8.01
N GLY A 213 35.56 8.24 7.90
CA GLY A 213 36.28 9.05 6.91
C GLY A 213 35.73 8.95 5.48
N VAL A 214 34.48 8.51 5.31
CA VAL A 214 33.91 8.16 4.00
C VAL A 214 32.80 9.10 3.53
N LEU A 215 32.35 10.03 4.38
CA LEU A 215 31.25 10.95 4.06
C LEU A 215 31.50 11.79 2.79
N ASP A 216 32.74 12.24 2.58
CA ASP A 216 33.13 13.03 1.40
C ASP A 216 33.14 12.22 0.09
N ASN A 217 33.05 10.89 0.20
CA ASN A 217 32.89 9.98 -0.92
C ASN A 217 31.48 9.35 -1.00
N THR A 218 30.51 9.82 -0.21
CA THR A 218 29.20 9.18 -0.06
C THR A 218 28.05 10.11 -0.44
N ILE A 219 27.18 9.66 -1.35
CA ILE A 219 25.90 10.30 -1.64
C ILE A 219 24.85 9.70 -0.70
N VAL A 220 24.16 10.55 0.06
CA VAL A 220 23.19 10.14 1.09
C VAL A 220 21.78 10.47 0.63
N PHE A 221 20.90 9.48 0.66
CA PHE A 221 19.48 9.61 0.36
C PHE A 221 18.69 9.46 1.67
N PHE A 222 17.72 10.33 1.90
CA PHE A 222 16.67 10.15 2.90
C PHE A 222 15.30 10.11 2.24
N TRP A 223 14.47 9.12 2.59
CA TRP A 223 13.12 8.97 2.04
C TRP A 223 12.16 8.17 2.95
N SER A 224 10.87 8.12 2.61
CA SER A 224 9.90 7.20 3.23
C SER A 224 9.23 6.30 2.18
N ASP A 225 8.89 5.07 2.56
CA ASP A 225 8.31 4.08 1.65
C ASP A 225 6.92 4.45 1.16
N HIS A 226 6.12 5.06 2.03
CA HIS A 226 4.85 5.70 1.70
C HIS A 226 4.51 6.76 2.76
N GLY A 227 3.37 7.42 2.59
CA GLY A 227 2.95 8.52 3.46
C GLY A 227 2.51 8.11 4.86
N THR A 228 2.00 9.10 5.62
CA THR A 228 1.76 9.08 7.06
C THR A 228 0.84 7.97 7.53
N GLY A 229 1.02 7.45 8.75
CA GLY A 229 0.08 6.50 9.34
C GLY A 229 -1.29 7.07 9.77
N PHE A 230 -1.55 8.37 9.55
CA PHE A 230 -2.83 9.06 9.82
C PHE A 230 -4.02 8.52 8.98
N PRO A 231 -5.28 8.90 9.30
CA PRO A 231 -6.41 8.53 8.45
C PRO A 231 -6.12 9.09 7.08
N ARG A 232 -6.53 8.38 6.02
CA ARG A 232 -6.33 8.84 4.64
C ARG A 232 -4.85 8.95 4.20
N GLY A 233 -3.90 8.63 5.07
CA GLY A 233 -2.51 8.45 4.74
C GLY A 233 -2.25 7.03 4.24
N LYS A 234 -1.50 6.24 5.01
CA LYS A 234 -1.23 4.82 4.80
C LYS A 234 -2.53 4.12 4.44
N THR A 235 -2.41 3.22 3.48
CA THR A 235 -3.50 2.52 2.80
C THR A 235 -4.33 3.35 1.82
N HIS A 236 -4.16 4.67 1.69
CA HIS A 236 -4.96 5.51 0.79
C HIS A 236 -4.10 6.27 -0.23
N VAL A 237 -4.66 6.56 -1.40
CA VAL A 237 -3.92 7.07 -2.57
C VAL A 237 -3.88 8.61 -2.68
N TYR A 238 -4.06 9.29 -1.55
CA TYR A 238 -3.97 10.75 -1.42
C TYR A 238 -2.51 11.18 -1.26
N ASP A 239 -2.23 12.49 -1.32
CA ASP A 239 -0.89 13.01 -1.04
C ASP A 239 -0.41 12.64 0.37
N ASP A 240 -1.30 12.59 1.36
CA ASP A 240 -0.94 12.15 2.71
C ASP A 240 -0.42 10.69 2.73
N GLY A 241 -0.86 9.85 1.80
CA GLY A 241 -0.46 8.44 1.69
C GLY A 241 0.61 8.14 0.63
N LEU A 242 0.82 9.05 -0.33
CA LEU A 242 1.73 8.83 -1.45
C LEU A 242 2.85 9.87 -1.58
N ARG A 243 2.66 11.13 -1.15
CA ARG A 243 3.70 12.15 -1.24
C ARG A 243 4.66 12.03 -0.06
N VAL A 244 5.87 11.58 -0.35
CA VAL A 244 6.89 11.22 0.65
C VAL A 244 8.05 12.22 0.62
N PRO A 245 8.81 12.36 1.71
CA PRO A 245 10.04 13.15 1.65
C PRO A 245 11.07 12.45 0.75
N LEU A 246 11.83 13.23 -0.01
CA LEU A 246 13.06 12.78 -0.66
C LEU A 246 14.11 13.89 -0.57
N ILE A 247 15.21 13.60 0.11
CA ILE A 247 16.36 14.49 0.26
C ILE A 247 17.62 13.74 -0.18
N ILE A 248 18.44 14.36 -1.02
CA ILE A 248 19.68 13.76 -1.53
C ILE A 248 20.84 14.71 -1.30
N ARG A 249 21.80 14.31 -0.45
CA ARG A 249 23.05 15.05 -0.23
C ARG A 249 24.14 14.55 -1.18
N PHE A 250 24.75 15.47 -1.89
CA PHE A 250 25.94 15.23 -2.71
C PHE A 250 27.14 15.90 -2.03
N PRO A 251 28.25 15.19 -1.75
CA PRO A 251 29.47 15.84 -1.31
C PRO A 251 30.08 16.64 -2.46
N ASP A 252 30.95 17.61 -2.15
CA ASP A 252 31.62 18.48 -3.13
C ASP A 252 32.19 17.72 -4.34
N LYS A 253 32.81 16.56 -4.08
CA LYS A 253 33.37 15.66 -5.09
C LYS A 253 32.36 15.22 -6.16
N TYR A 254 31.11 15.05 -5.78
CA TYR A 254 30.02 14.57 -6.63
C TYR A 254 28.95 15.62 -6.92
N GLN A 255 29.23 16.91 -6.64
CA GLN A 255 28.29 18.00 -6.91
C GLN A 255 27.89 18.11 -8.39
N HIS A 256 28.76 17.65 -9.31
CA HIS A 256 28.47 17.60 -10.74
C HIS A 256 27.37 16.59 -11.13
N LEU A 257 26.99 15.68 -10.22
CA LEU A 257 25.85 14.76 -10.38
C LEU A 257 24.54 15.35 -9.84
N ALA A 258 24.61 16.42 -9.05
CA ALA A 258 23.45 17.08 -8.48
C ALA A 258 22.73 17.96 -9.52
N PRO A 259 21.40 18.13 -9.43
CA PRO A 259 20.62 19.00 -10.31
C PRO A 259 20.79 20.50 -9.99
N GLY A 260 21.42 20.85 -8.87
CA GLY A 260 21.65 22.22 -8.41
C GLY A 260 22.65 22.28 -7.26
N PRO A 261 22.98 23.48 -6.74
CA PRO A 261 23.80 23.62 -5.52
C PRO A 261 23.05 23.11 -4.26
N PRO A 262 23.76 22.87 -3.14
CA PRO A 262 23.12 22.57 -1.85
C PRO A 262 22.03 23.59 -1.47
N GLY A 263 20.94 23.10 -0.85
CA GLY A 263 19.75 23.87 -0.50
C GLY A 263 18.75 24.06 -1.65
N THR A 264 19.01 23.48 -2.83
CA THR A 264 18.07 23.53 -3.96
C THR A 264 16.80 22.71 -3.66
N VAL A 265 15.66 23.28 -4.00
CA VAL A 265 14.37 22.58 -4.08
C VAL A 265 14.08 22.25 -5.54
N VAL A 266 13.80 20.98 -5.82
CA VAL A 266 13.41 20.48 -7.15
C VAL A 266 11.91 20.17 -7.14
N ASP A 267 11.18 20.77 -8.07
CA ASP A 267 9.73 20.61 -8.17
C ASP A 267 9.31 19.51 -9.16
N ASP A 268 10.26 18.89 -9.88
CA ASP A 268 10.01 17.77 -10.80
C ASP A 268 9.20 16.65 -10.12
N LEU A 269 8.24 16.07 -10.85
CA LEU A 269 7.51 14.89 -10.41
C LEU A 269 8.43 13.65 -10.44
N VAL A 270 8.74 13.09 -9.28
CA VAL A 270 9.54 11.86 -9.15
C VAL A 270 8.81 10.79 -8.33
N MET A 271 9.17 9.53 -8.52
CA MET A 271 8.69 8.40 -7.74
C MET A 271 9.84 7.73 -7.00
N THR A 272 9.58 7.12 -5.85
CA THR A 272 10.60 6.39 -5.08
C THR A 272 11.20 5.22 -5.88
N MET A 273 10.42 4.58 -6.76
CA MET A 273 10.92 3.55 -7.68
C MET A 273 11.91 4.05 -8.74
N ASP A 274 12.03 5.37 -8.94
CA ASP A 274 13.02 5.96 -9.85
C ASP A 274 14.43 6.02 -9.26
N MET A 275 14.56 5.88 -7.93
CA MET A 275 15.84 6.02 -7.25
C MET A 275 16.85 4.98 -7.74
N GLY A 276 16.42 3.73 -7.96
CA GLY A 276 17.27 2.67 -8.50
C GLY A 276 17.80 3.00 -9.89
N ALA A 277 16.93 3.43 -10.80
CA ALA A 277 17.32 3.88 -12.15
C ALA A 277 18.32 5.04 -12.08
N SER A 278 18.08 5.99 -11.18
CA SER A 278 18.93 7.16 -10.97
C SER A 278 20.32 6.82 -10.44
N VAL A 279 20.41 5.85 -9.50
CA VAL A 279 21.70 5.33 -9.02
C VAL A 279 22.50 4.69 -10.15
N LEU A 280 21.87 3.80 -10.94
CA LEU A 280 22.53 3.16 -12.09
C LEU A 280 22.98 4.20 -13.14
N SER A 281 22.12 5.18 -13.43
CA SER A 281 22.38 6.28 -14.36
C SER A 281 23.57 7.15 -13.94
N MET A 282 23.67 7.51 -12.66
CA MET A 282 24.81 8.27 -12.15
C MET A 282 26.12 7.50 -12.33
N MET A 283 26.08 6.16 -12.19
CA MET A 283 27.26 5.30 -12.30
C MET A 283 27.62 4.88 -13.73
N ASP A 284 26.86 5.37 -14.71
CA ASP A 284 26.98 4.97 -16.12
C ASP A 284 26.80 3.45 -16.31
N VAL A 285 25.96 2.84 -15.47
CA VAL A 285 25.54 1.44 -15.56
C VAL A 285 24.24 1.40 -16.34
N GLN A 286 24.15 0.52 -17.34
CA GLN A 286 22.95 0.38 -18.16
C GLN A 286 21.72 0.12 -17.30
N ILE A 287 20.71 0.98 -17.40
CA ILE A 287 19.41 0.74 -16.77
C ILE A 287 18.74 -0.44 -17.49
N PRO A 288 18.26 -1.47 -16.76
CA PRO A 288 17.56 -2.60 -17.37
C PRO A 288 16.30 -2.15 -18.12
N LYS A 289 16.07 -2.70 -19.32
CA LYS A 289 14.94 -2.28 -20.18
C LYS A 289 13.56 -2.50 -19.58
N HIS A 290 13.44 -3.37 -18.58
CA HIS A 290 12.17 -3.67 -17.91
C HIS A 290 11.88 -2.70 -16.76
N PHE A 291 12.83 -1.84 -16.36
CA PHE A 291 12.55 -0.81 -15.36
C PHE A 291 11.46 0.12 -15.89
N GLN A 292 10.45 0.32 -15.08
CA GLN A 292 9.40 1.33 -15.31
C GLN A 292 9.74 2.63 -14.59
N GLY A 293 10.62 2.58 -13.58
CA GLY A 293 11.20 3.77 -12.96
C GLY A 293 12.14 4.49 -13.94
N GLN A 294 12.04 5.82 -13.98
CA GLN A 294 12.79 6.66 -14.90
C GLN A 294 13.89 7.40 -14.14
N ALA A 295 15.13 7.35 -14.63
CA ALA A 295 16.21 8.06 -13.97
C ALA A 295 15.96 9.59 -14.02
N PHE A 296 15.95 10.24 -12.85
CA PHE A 296 15.85 11.71 -12.74
C PHE A 296 17.23 12.37 -12.49
N LEU A 297 18.29 11.56 -12.37
CA LEU A 297 19.69 11.97 -12.21
C LEU A 297 20.62 11.17 -13.13
N GLY A 298 21.85 11.67 -13.31
CA GLY A 298 22.90 10.97 -14.04
C GLY A 298 22.79 11.07 -15.57
N LYS A 299 23.60 10.28 -16.29
CA LYS A 299 23.78 10.41 -17.75
C LYS A 299 22.61 9.86 -18.57
N GLN A 300 21.86 8.94 -18.01
CA GLN A 300 20.66 8.34 -18.60
C GLN A 300 19.39 9.00 -18.07
N LYS A 301 19.49 10.26 -17.58
CA LYS A 301 18.33 11.03 -17.11
C LYS A 301 17.28 11.14 -18.22
N GLU A 302 16.04 10.77 -17.90
CA GLU A 302 14.89 10.93 -18.78
C GLU A 302 14.34 12.36 -18.72
N PRO A 303 13.57 12.80 -19.73
CA PRO A 303 12.85 14.07 -19.68
C PRO A 303 11.90 14.17 -18.48
N HIS A 304 11.51 15.40 -18.15
CA HIS A 304 10.48 15.65 -17.15
C HIS A 304 9.19 14.89 -17.49
N ARG A 305 8.57 14.27 -16.47
CA ARG A 305 7.28 13.58 -16.63
C ARG A 305 6.12 14.52 -16.29
N ASP A 306 5.04 14.42 -17.05
CA ASP A 306 3.85 15.24 -16.82
C ASP A 306 2.95 14.71 -15.70
N TYR A 307 3.10 13.43 -15.34
CA TYR A 307 2.28 12.76 -14.33
C TYR A 307 3.00 11.61 -13.65
N VAL A 308 2.54 11.28 -12.44
CA VAL A 308 2.86 10.05 -11.71
C VAL A 308 1.59 9.25 -11.47
N CYS A 309 1.70 7.93 -11.47
CA CYS A 309 0.59 7.01 -11.24
C CYS A 309 0.82 6.17 -9.98
N GLY A 310 -0.26 5.89 -9.27
CA GLY A 310 -0.24 5.06 -8.07
C GLY A 310 -1.42 4.10 -8.01
N ALA A 311 -1.26 3.03 -7.24
CA ALA A 311 -2.27 1.98 -7.11
C ALA A 311 -2.41 1.49 -5.66
N ARG A 312 -3.65 1.21 -5.27
CA ARG A 312 -4.03 0.52 -4.03
C ARG A 312 -4.92 -0.65 -4.40
N ASP A 313 -4.59 -1.82 -3.88
CA ASP A 313 -5.42 -3.02 -4.02
C ASP A 313 -5.73 -3.62 -2.64
N ARG A 314 -5.92 -4.95 -2.52
CA ARG A 314 -6.18 -5.63 -1.25
C ARG A 314 -5.21 -5.19 -0.13
N LEU A 315 -5.79 -4.77 0.99
CA LEU A 315 -5.11 -4.41 2.22
C LEU A 315 -5.51 -5.40 3.29
N ASP A 316 -4.60 -6.31 3.65
CA ASP A 316 -4.86 -7.36 4.63
C ASP A 316 -6.18 -8.09 4.32
N ASN A 317 -7.22 -7.89 5.14
CA ASN A 317 -8.55 -8.50 5.04
C ASN A 317 -9.53 -7.79 4.10
N CYS A 318 -9.19 -6.59 3.60
CA CYS A 318 -10.09 -5.73 2.83
C CYS A 318 -9.71 -5.71 1.35
N ASN A 319 -10.61 -6.18 0.50
CA ASN A 319 -10.43 -6.06 -0.94
C ASN A 319 -10.70 -4.63 -1.40
N GLU A 320 -9.82 -4.09 -2.22
CA GLU A 320 -9.93 -2.76 -2.79
C GLU A 320 -9.29 -2.77 -4.18
N VAL A 321 -9.71 -1.86 -5.08
CA VAL A 321 -9.05 -1.58 -6.36
C VAL A 321 -9.23 -0.09 -6.66
N ILE A 322 -8.19 0.69 -6.38
CA ILE A 322 -8.15 2.14 -6.63
C ILE A 322 -6.90 2.48 -7.42
N ARG A 323 -7.05 3.37 -8.40
CA ARG A 323 -5.96 3.89 -9.22
C ARG A 323 -5.97 5.40 -9.21
N THR A 324 -4.79 6.01 -9.23
CA THR A 324 -4.65 7.47 -9.21
C THR A 324 -3.58 7.94 -10.18
N ILE A 325 -3.79 9.12 -10.75
CA ILE A 325 -2.82 9.87 -11.55
C ILE A 325 -2.74 11.29 -10.99
N ARG A 326 -1.53 11.80 -10.83
CA ARG A 326 -1.26 13.14 -10.28
C ARG A 326 -0.29 13.88 -11.18
N ASN A 327 -0.68 15.07 -11.64
CA ASN A 327 0.23 16.04 -12.26
C ASN A 327 0.60 17.13 -11.23
N GLU A 328 1.32 18.17 -11.63
CA GLU A 328 1.77 19.21 -10.69
C GLU A 328 0.64 19.85 -9.86
N LYS A 329 -0.55 20.01 -10.44
CA LYS A 329 -1.67 20.75 -9.85
C LYS A 329 -2.85 19.89 -9.42
N TYR A 330 -3.12 18.80 -10.12
CA TYR A 330 -4.34 18.00 -9.96
C TYR A 330 -4.05 16.54 -9.66
N ARG A 331 -4.89 15.94 -8.81
CA ARG A 331 -4.97 14.49 -8.62
C ARG A 331 -6.33 13.98 -9.07
N TYR A 332 -6.33 12.93 -9.88
CA TYR A 332 -7.51 12.16 -10.22
C TYR A 332 -7.44 10.77 -9.57
N ILE A 333 -8.57 10.27 -9.07
CA ILE A 333 -8.71 8.95 -8.45
C ILE A 333 -9.89 8.21 -9.08
N ARG A 334 -9.70 6.94 -9.43
CA ARG A 334 -10.75 6.02 -9.88
C ARG A 334 -10.97 4.91 -8.85
N ASN A 335 -12.18 4.84 -8.31
CA ASN A 335 -12.62 3.80 -7.36
C ASN A 335 -13.37 2.68 -8.08
N PHE A 336 -12.74 1.53 -8.35
CA PHE A 336 -13.42 0.44 -9.06
C PHE A 336 -14.39 -0.36 -8.17
N LEU A 337 -14.29 -0.25 -6.84
CA LEU A 337 -15.20 -0.87 -5.88
C LEU A 337 -15.95 0.16 -5.00
N PRO A 338 -16.75 1.07 -5.58
CA PRO A 338 -17.39 2.17 -4.85
C PRO A 338 -18.51 1.73 -3.91
N HIS A 339 -19.03 0.51 -4.10
CA HIS A 339 -19.97 -0.14 -3.18
C HIS A 339 -19.32 -0.55 -1.85
N ARG A 340 -17.97 -0.55 -1.75
CA ARG A 340 -17.23 -0.80 -0.52
C ARG A 340 -17.01 0.51 0.25
N PRO A 341 -17.00 0.48 1.59
CA PRO A 341 -16.75 1.66 2.41
C PRO A 341 -15.42 2.32 2.15
N TYR A 342 -15.37 3.64 2.36
CA TYR A 342 -14.16 4.43 2.21
C TYR A 342 -13.08 4.00 3.22
N ALA A 343 -13.40 4.16 4.50
CA ALA A 343 -12.72 3.55 5.63
C ALA A 343 -13.05 2.05 5.73
N SER A 344 -12.44 1.23 4.89
CA SER A 344 -12.53 -0.23 5.05
C SER A 344 -11.59 -0.77 6.12
N PHE A 345 -10.48 -0.06 6.39
CA PHE A 345 -9.40 -0.48 7.28
C PHE A 345 -8.55 0.73 7.71
N TRP A 346 -8.29 0.89 9.01
CA TRP A 346 -7.16 1.66 9.53
C TRP A 346 -5.98 0.71 9.75
N PRO A 347 -4.75 1.07 9.36
CA PRO A 347 -3.59 0.20 9.48
C PRO A 347 -3.49 -0.46 10.88
N ASP A 348 -3.33 -1.77 10.87
CA ASP A 348 -3.14 -2.59 12.06
C ASP A 348 -4.31 -2.60 13.07
N GLY A 349 -5.47 -1.99 12.81
CA GLY A 349 -6.65 -2.15 13.66
C GLY A 349 -6.98 -0.99 14.63
N GLY A 350 -6.60 0.25 14.28
CA GLY A 350 -6.99 1.46 15.01
C GLY A 350 -6.09 1.80 16.20
N PHE A 351 -6.60 2.57 17.16
CA PHE A 351 -5.85 3.06 18.34
C PHE A 351 -5.61 2.03 19.44
N PHE A 352 -6.18 0.82 19.34
CA PHE A 352 -6.17 -0.14 20.44
C PHE A 352 -5.79 -1.54 19.97
N ALA A 353 -4.90 -2.20 20.73
CA ALA A 353 -4.59 -3.61 20.54
C ALA A 353 -5.52 -4.55 21.33
N THR A 354 -6.17 -4.03 22.38
CA THR A 354 -7.10 -4.74 23.27
C THR A 354 -8.20 -3.78 23.76
N PRO A 355 -9.39 -4.29 24.16
CA PRO A 355 -10.39 -3.47 24.84
C PRO A 355 -9.76 -2.71 26.01
N PRO A 356 -9.93 -1.38 26.10
CA PRO A 356 -9.36 -0.57 27.18
C PRO A 356 -9.94 -0.93 28.56
N GLN A 357 -9.29 -0.48 29.64
CA GLN A 357 -9.78 -0.69 31.01
C GLN A 357 -10.82 0.37 31.40
N GLU A 358 -11.95 -0.05 31.97
CA GLU A 358 -12.99 0.84 32.52
C GLU A 358 -12.41 2.02 33.33
N GLY A 359 -12.82 3.25 33.01
CA GLY A 359 -12.41 4.48 33.69
C GLY A 359 -11.11 5.13 33.20
N THR A 360 -10.54 4.66 32.08
CA THR A 360 -9.41 5.30 31.38
C THR A 360 -9.92 6.20 30.24
N PRO A 361 -9.18 7.25 29.82
CA PRO A 361 -9.51 8.01 28.62
C PRO A 361 -9.72 7.13 27.37
N GLU A 362 -8.95 6.06 27.25
CA GLU A 362 -9.10 5.02 26.23
C GLU A 362 -10.44 4.30 26.31
N HIS A 363 -10.94 3.98 27.51
CA HIS A 363 -12.24 3.35 27.70
C HIS A 363 -13.41 4.31 27.52
N ASP A 364 -13.30 5.56 27.98
CA ASP A 364 -14.32 6.58 27.74
C ASP A 364 -14.48 6.83 26.23
N PHE A 365 -13.36 6.85 25.50
CA PHE A 365 -13.34 6.86 24.05
C PHE A 365 -14.00 5.59 23.50
N TRP A 366 -13.55 4.39 23.89
CA TRP A 366 -14.13 3.11 23.46
C TRP A 366 -15.66 3.05 23.65
N ASP A 367 -16.19 3.41 24.82
CA ASP A 367 -17.61 3.37 25.15
C ASP A 367 -18.45 4.38 24.36
N THR A 368 -17.94 5.60 24.19
CA THR A 368 -18.64 6.63 23.41
C THR A 368 -18.62 6.34 21.91
N SER A 369 -17.61 5.58 21.46
CA SER A 369 -17.47 5.07 20.09
C SER A 369 -18.33 3.86 19.77
N CYS A 370 -18.75 3.13 20.81
CA CYS A 370 -19.45 1.86 20.71
C CYS A 370 -20.92 1.92 21.14
N LEU A 371 -21.56 3.10 21.15
CA LEU A 371 -22.89 3.26 21.75
C LEU A 371 -23.89 2.15 21.32
N PRO A 372 -24.50 1.42 22.28
CA PRO A 372 -25.43 0.33 22.01
C PRO A 372 -26.79 0.89 21.56
N GLY A 373 -27.19 0.61 20.32
CA GLY A 373 -28.56 0.88 19.86
C GLY A 373 -28.70 1.05 18.34
N GLU A 374 -27.64 1.47 17.66
CA GLU A 374 -27.61 1.62 16.21
C GLU A 374 -26.25 1.11 15.73
N GLN A 375 -26.20 -0.10 15.17
CA GLN A 375 -25.00 -0.59 14.49
C GLN A 375 -24.67 0.35 13.33
N LYS A 376 -23.80 1.33 13.57
CA LYS A 376 -23.23 2.15 12.53
C LYS A 376 -22.13 1.34 11.86
N VAL A 377 -22.32 1.15 10.56
CA VAL A 377 -21.48 0.36 9.69
C VAL A 377 -20.09 0.96 9.70
N HIS A 378 -19.07 0.15 10.00
CA HIS A 378 -17.81 -0.03 9.28
C HIS A 378 -16.80 -0.69 10.22
N ASP A 379 -17.00 -2.01 10.35
CA ASP A 379 -16.06 -3.07 10.74
C ASP A 379 -16.61 -3.98 11.84
N PRO A 380 -16.59 -5.32 11.67
CA PRO A 380 -16.68 -6.23 12.80
C PRO A 380 -15.45 -6.28 13.76
N ASP A 381 -14.41 -5.43 13.56
CA ASP A 381 -13.16 -5.37 14.36
C ASP A 381 -13.06 -4.05 15.13
N GLY A 382 -14.01 -3.12 15.01
CA GLY A 382 -13.91 -1.84 15.72
C GLY A 382 -12.67 -1.05 15.29
N VAL A 383 -12.36 -1.00 13.99
CA VAL A 383 -11.19 -0.25 13.51
C VAL A 383 -11.49 1.23 13.31
N PHE A 384 -12.75 1.65 13.51
CA PHE A 384 -13.08 3.01 13.86
C PHE A 384 -13.93 3.05 15.12
N LEU A 385 -13.23 2.98 16.25
CA LEU A 385 -13.74 3.33 17.56
C LEU A 385 -13.72 4.85 17.70
N LEU A 386 -14.30 5.57 16.77
CA LEU A 386 -14.58 6.99 16.94
C LEU A 386 -16.06 7.12 16.64
N PRO A 387 -16.91 7.62 17.55
CA PRO A 387 -18.20 8.09 17.12
C PRO A 387 -17.86 9.28 16.23
N VAL A 388 -17.93 9.11 14.91
CA VAL A 388 -17.64 10.20 13.97
C VAL A 388 -18.66 11.29 14.30
N PRO A 389 -18.24 12.42 14.91
CA PRO A 389 -19.19 13.44 15.27
C PRO A 389 -19.87 13.93 13.99
N GLU A 390 -21.12 14.38 14.09
CA GLU A 390 -21.90 14.79 12.91
C GLU A 390 -21.12 15.77 12.00
N ALA A 391 -20.35 16.67 12.59
CA ALA A 391 -19.48 17.61 11.89
C ALA A 391 -18.41 16.96 10.98
N TYR A 392 -17.96 15.75 11.30
CA TYR A 392 -16.98 15.01 10.51
C TYR A 392 -17.63 14.05 9.52
N SER A 393 -18.89 13.66 9.76
CA SER A 393 -19.57 12.62 8.97
C SER A 393 -19.70 12.92 7.47
N ALA A 394 -19.51 14.18 7.06
CA ALA A 394 -19.54 14.60 5.67
C ALA A 394 -18.25 14.23 4.89
N TYR A 395 -17.09 14.09 5.55
CA TYR A 395 -15.85 13.79 4.83
C TYR A 395 -15.90 12.40 4.19
N LEU A 396 -15.36 12.28 2.97
CA LEU A 396 -15.45 11.05 2.15
C LEU A 396 -14.94 9.81 2.87
N ILE A 397 -13.86 9.93 3.66
CA ILE A 397 -13.30 8.82 4.44
C ILE A 397 -14.30 8.18 5.41
N TRP A 398 -15.30 8.93 5.87
CA TRP A 398 -16.34 8.46 6.80
C TRP A 398 -17.61 7.97 6.08
N GLN A 399 -17.66 8.05 4.75
CA GLN A 399 -18.81 7.63 3.97
C GLN A 399 -18.84 6.11 3.76
N ALA A 400 -20.06 5.57 3.73
CA ALA A 400 -20.29 4.14 3.54
C ALA A 400 -20.05 3.64 2.11
N LYS A 401 -19.96 4.56 1.16
CA LYS A 401 -19.68 4.33 -0.25
C LYS A 401 -18.71 5.38 -0.75
N LYS A 402 -18.00 5.06 -1.81
CA LYS A 402 -17.10 6.00 -2.51
C LYS A 402 -17.79 6.58 -3.74
N PRO A 403 -17.44 7.80 -4.18
CA PRO A 403 -17.74 8.22 -5.54
C PRO A 403 -16.97 7.33 -6.54
N PHE A 404 -17.46 7.20 -7.77
CA PHE A 404 -16.73 6.47 -8.82
C PHE A 404 -15.39 7.15 -9.16
N GLU A 405 -15.39 8.47 -9.10
CA GLU A 405 -14.30 9.34 -9.54
C GLU A 405 -14.09 10.45 -8.51
N GLU A 406 -12.82 10.82 -8.29
CA GLU A 406 -12.45 11.96 -7.47
C GLU A 406 -11.43 12.81 -8.23
N LEU A 407 -11.54 14.14 -8.10
CA LEU A 407 -10.63 15.10 -8.69
C LEU A 407 -10.34 16.21 -7.68
N TYR A 408 -9.07 16.50 -7.42
CA TYR A 408 -8.64 17.49 -6.44
C TYR A 408 -7.65 18.48 -7.06
N ASP A 409 -7.78 19.76 -6.71
CA ASP A 409 -6.81 20.83 -7.02
C ASP A 409 -5.84 20.96 -5.83
N ILE A 410 -4.68 20.31 -5.91
CA ILE A 410 -3.73 20.17 -4.79
C ILE A 410 -3.09 21.51 -4.40
N GLU A 411 -3.08 22.49 -5.31
CA GLU A 411 -2.54 23.82 -5.04
C GLU A 411 -3.47 24.62 -4.12
N ASN A 412 -4.77 24.57 -4.39
CA ASN A 412 -5.79 25.33 -3.64
C ASN A 412 -6.43 24.53 -2.50
N ASP A 413 -6.36 23.20 -2.57
CA ASP A 413 -6.89 22.24 -1.61
C ASP A 413 -5.83 21.16 -1.34
N PRO A 414 -4.76 21.51 -0.61
CA PRO A 414 -3.68 20.57 -0.32
C PRO A 414 -4.18 19.39 0.52
N GLU A 415 -5.17 19.58 1.38
CA GLU A 415 -5.79 18.47 2.10
C GLU A 415 -6.79 17.70 1.23
N GLU A 416 -6.96 17.92 -0.07
CA GLU A 416 -7.80 17.09 -0.96
C GLU A 416 -9.20 16.82 -0.39
N MET A 417 -9.87 17.86 0.13
CA MET A 417 -11.18 17.80 0.78
C MET A 417 -12.34 18.07 -0.19
N ALA A 418 -12.11 18.90 -1.21
CA ALA A 418 -13.13 19.34 -2.16
C ALA A 418 -13.05 18.51 -3.44
N ASN A 419 -13.87 17.46 -3.53
CA ASN A 419 -13.94 16.65 -4.75
C ASN A 419 -14.64 17.43 -5.89
N LEU A 420 -13.88 17.76 -6.93
CA LEU A 420 -14.28 18.50 -8.12
C LEU A 420 -14.81 17.60 -9.25
N ALA A 421 -14.88 16.28 -9.06
CA ALA A 421 -15.18 15.35 -10.14
C ALA A 421 -16.57 15.56 -10.78
N ASP A 422 -17.54 16.05 -10.00
CA ASP A 422 -18.90 16.33 -10.50
C ASP A 422 -19.10 17.79 -10.93
N ASP A 423 -18.06 18.63 -10.82
CA ASP A 423 -18.11 20.01 -11.28
C ASP A 423 -17.99 20.08 -12.82
N PRO A 424 -19.00 20.63 -13.54
CA PRO A 424 -18.96 20.75 -14.99
C PRO A 424 -17.76 21.56 -15.53
N GLU A 425 -17.19 22.49 -14.75
CA GLU A 425 -16.02 23.27 -15.15
C GLU A 425 -14.78 22.39 -15.35
N TYR A 426 -14.69 21.28 -14.61
CA TYR A 426 -13.55 20.37 -14.63
C TYR A 426 -13.79 19.11 -15.47
N SER A 427 -14.89 19.02 -16.22
CA SER A 427 -15.26 17.80 -16.97
C SER A 427 -14.20 17.39 -18.00
N ASP A 428 -13.67 18.34 -18.78
CA ASP A 428 -12.66 18.04 -19.81
C ASP A 428 -11.34 17.57 -19.18
N LEU A 429 -10.93 18.21 -18.08
CA LEU A 429 -9.74 17.82 -17.33
C LEU A 429 -9.90 16.42 -16.71
N LYS A 430 -11.04 16.14 -16.08
CA LYS A 430 -11.35 14.83 -15.52
C LYS A 430 -11.30 13.75 -16.60
N ASP A 431 -11.91 13.99 -17.75
CA ASP A 431 -11.93 13.03 -18.86
C ASP A 431 -10.53 12.80 -19.43
N GLN A 432 -9.70 13.85 -19.54
CA GLN A 432 -8.30 13.74 -19.94
C GLN A 432 -7.49 12.90 -18.95
N MET A 433 -7.57 13.20 -17.64
CA MET A 433 -6.82 12.47 -16.62
C MET A 433 -7.29 11.01 -16.51
N ARG A 434 -8.59 10.73 -16.66
CA ARG A 434 -9.11 9.36 -16.75
C ARG A 434 -8.51 8.62 -17.94
N ALA A 435 -8.47 9.24 -19.12
CA ALA A 435 -7.90 8.62 -20.31
C ALA A 435 -6.40 8.33 -20.16
N GLN A 436 -5.64 9.25 -19.55
CA GLN A 436 -4.22 9.06 -19.25
C GLN A 436 -4.00 7.93 -18.23
N LEU A 437 -4.81 7.87 -17.17
CA LEU A 437 -4.75 6.78 -16.20
C LEU A 437 -5.01 5.42 -16.87
N PHE A 438 -6.03 5.34 -17.72
CA PHE A 438 -6.38 4.10 -18.42
C PHE A 438 -5.31 3.69 -19.43
N ALA A 439 -4.69 4.66 -20.13
CA ALA A 439 -3.57 4.40 -21.00
C ALA A 439 -2.38 3.81 -20.23
N TRP A 440 -2.04 4.37 -19.07
CA TRP A 440 -1.01 3.83 -18.17
C TRP A 440 -1.37 2.40 -17.73
N MET A 441 -2.59 2.14 -17.25
CA MET A 441 -3.02 0.78 -16.84
C MET A 441 -2.86 -0.25 -17.97
N ILE A 442 -3.21 0.13 -19.21
CA ILE A 442 -3.06 -0.72 -20.39
C ILE A 442 -1.57 -0.94 -20.73
N GLU A 443 -0.77 0.12 -20.70
CA GLU A 443 0.67 0.08 -21.00
C GLU A 443 1.42 -0.81 -20.00
N THR A 444 1.12 -0.66 -18.71
CA THR A 444 1.78 -1.40 -17.63
C THR A 444 1.18 -2.78 -17.38
N ARG A 445 0.13 -3.16 -18.11
CA ARG A 445 -0.61 -4.43 -17.93
C ARG A 445 -1.00 -4.65 -16.47
N ASP A 446 -1.62 -3.63 -15.88
CA ASP A 446 -1.89 -3.56 -14.44
C ASP A 446 -2.78 -4.71 -13.95
N LEU A 447 -2.14 -5.67 -13.25
CA LEU A 447 -2.76 -6.92 -12.83
C LEU A 447 -3.86 -6.77 -11.79
N GLY A 448 -4.04 -5.61 -11.15
CA GLY A 448 -5.08 -5.50 -10.11
C GLY A 448 -6.52 -5.50 -10.63
N LEU A 449 -6.72 -5.48 -11.96
CA LEU A 449 -8.02 -5.82 -12.56
C LEU A 449 -8.23 -7.33 -12.77
N ILE A 450 -7.27 -8.17 -12.43
CA ILE A 450 -7.41 -9.62 -12.40
C ILE A 450 -7.47 -10.03 -10.93
N ASP A 451 -8.60 -10.59 -10.49
CA ASP A 451 -8.80 -11.01 -9.10
C ASP A 451 -7.67 -11.94 -8.64
N GLU A 452 -7.16 -11.78 -7.41
CA GLU A 452 -6.00 -12.51 -6.88
C GLU A 452 -6.10 -14.02 -7.06
N THR A 453 -7.31 -14.59 -6.88
CA THR A 453 -7.53 -16.03 -7.05
C THR A 453 -7.41 -16.48 -8.50
N GLU A 454 -7.79 -15.61 -9.42
CA GLU A 454 -7.75 -15.85 -10.85
C GLU A 454 -6.36 -15.60 -11.43
N MET A 455 -5.66 -14.57 -10.96
CA MET A 455 -4.27 -14.30 -11.32
C MET A 455 -3.39 -15.52 -11.06
N ILE A 456 -3.51 -16.13 -9.88
CA ILE A 456 -2.73 -17.33 -9.52
C ILE A 456 -3.10 -18.53 -10.39
N VAL A 457 -4.39 -18.69 -10.73
CA VAL A 457 -4.85 -19.75 -11.64
C VAL A 457 -4.32 -19.53 -13.07
N ARG A 458 -4.31 -18.29 -13.58
CA ARG A 458 -3.74 -18.00 -14.90
C ARG A 458 -2.22 -18.15 -14.89
N ALA A 459 -1.55 -17.79 -13.80
CA ALA A 459 -0.10 -17.91 -13.64
C ALA A 459 0.38 -19.37 -13.69
N THR A 460 -0.52 -20.35 -13.52
CA THR A 460 -0.19 -21.77 -13.66
C THR A 460 0.35 -22.15 -15.03
N GLU A 461 -0.05 -21.44 -16.08
CA GLU A 461 0.47 -21.64 -17.44
C GLU A 461 1.92 -21.13 -17.59
N TYR A 462 2.40 -20.35 -16.62
CA TYR A 462 3.66 -19.60 -16.64
C TYR A 462 4.52 -19.87 -15.39
N ASP A 463 4.49 -21.10 -14.88
CA ASP A 463 5.31 -21.51 -13.72
C ASP A 463 5.08 -20.66 -12.45
N GLY A 464 3.85 -20.16 -12.28
CA GLY A 464 3.45 -19.34 -11.13
C GLY A 464 3.91 -17.88 -11.20
N VAL A 465 4.41 -17.40 -12.34
CA VAL A 465 4.89 -16.03 -12.51
C VAL A 465 3.74 -15.09 -12.89
N ASN A 466 3.31 -14.24 -11.96
CA ASN A 466 2.16 -13.35 -12.15
C ASN A 466 2.36 -12.33 -13.29
N TYR A 467 3.58 -11.82 -13.48
CA TYR A 467 3.91 -10.89 -14.56
C TYR A 467 3.48 -11.42 -15.94
N GLU A 468 3.68 -12.72 -16.20
CA GLU A 468 3.37 -13.33 -17.49
C GLU A 468 1.86 -13.32 -17.78
N VAL A 469 1.01 -13.37 -16.74
CA VAL A 469 -0.44 -13.21 -16.91
C VAL A 469 -0.76 -11.86 -17.56
N GLY A 470 -0.09 -10.79 -17.14
CA GLY A 470 -0.27 -9.44 -17.68
C GLY A 470 0.35 -9.29 -19.07
N ALA A 471 1.57 -9.83 -19.24
CA ALA A 471 2.28 -9.81 -20.52
C ALA A 471 1.51 -10.53 -21.64
N HIS A 472 0.77 -11.58 -21.30
CA HIS A 472 -0.06 -12.38 -22.21
C HIS A 472 -1.56 -12.01 -22.19
N CYS A 473 -1.97 -10.96 -21.46
CA CYS A 473 -3.36 -10.50 -21.44
C CYS A 473 -3.69 -9.60 -22.64
N GLU A 474 -4.07 -10.22 -23.76
CA GLU A 474 -4.43 -9.51 -24.99
C GLU A 474 -5.73 -8.69 -24.86
N ASN A 475 -6.62 -9.08 -23.96
CA ASN A 475 -7.95 -8.48 -23.76
C ASN A 475 -8.02 -7.50 -22.56
N TYR A 476 -6.88 -7.02 -22.05
CA TYR A 476 -6.85 -6.13 -20.88
C TYR A 476 -7.77 -4.91 -21.00
N ALA A 477 -7.79 -4.26 -22.16
CA ALA A 477 -8.65 -3.09 -22.40
C ALA A 477 -10.15 -3.42 -22.27
N HIS A 478 -10.55 -4.65 -22.60
CA HIS A 478 -11.92 -5.13 -22.48
C HIS A 478 -12.30 -5.41 -21.01
N ILE A 479 -11.35 -5.93 -20.22
CA ILE A 479 -11.50 -6.06 -18.75
C ILE A 479 -11.67 -4.67 -18.12
N LEU A 480 -10.79 -3.73 -18.46
CA LEU A 480 -10.84 -2.35 -17.96
C LEU A 480 -12.14 -1.63 -18.35
N GLU A 481 -12.60 -1.79 -19.59
CA GLU A 481 -13.89 -1.23 -20.04
C GLU A 481 -15.05 -1.76 -19.18
N THR A 482 -15.05 -3.07 -18.92
CA THR A 482 -16.09 -3.73 -18.12
C THR A 482 -16.07 -3.25 -16.67
N ALA A 483 -14.88 -3.12 -16.07
CA ALA A 483 -14.69 -2.58 -14.72
C ALA A 483 -15.14 -1.11 -14.60
N ASP A 484 -15.09 -0.35 -15.70
CA ASP A 484 -15.45 1.07 -15.71
C ASP A 484 -16.96 1.32 -15.90
N PHE A 485 -17.70 0.41 -16.54
CA PHE A 485 -19.13 0.58 -16.82
C PHE A 485 -20.02 1.04 -15.65
N PRO A 486 -19.81 0.62 -14.38
CA PRO A 486 -20.64 1.07 -13.27
C PRO A 486 -20.82 2.59 -13.18
N ARG A 487 -19.82 3.40 -13.57
CA ARG A 487 -19.93 4.87 -13.51
C ARG A 487 -20.93 5.45 -14.51
N LEU A 488 -21.30 4.71 -15.55
CA LEU A 488 -22.16 5.17 -16.64
C LEU A 488 -23.66 5.03 -16.34
N GLY A 489 -24.04 4.79 -15.08
CA GLY A 489 -25.44 4.64 -14.66
C GLY A 489 -26.13 3.47 -15.36
N GLU A 490 -27.41 3.63 -15.73
CA GLU A 490 -28.21 2.57 -16.36
C GLU A 490 -27.65 2.09 -17.70
N ALA A 491 -27.00 2.96 -18.47
CA ALA A 491 -26.35 2.57 -19.72
C ALA A 491 -25.20 1.59 -19.46
N GLY A 492 -24.41 1.83 -18.40
CA GLY A 492 -23.38 0.90 -17.94
C GLY A 492 -23.95 -0.40 -17.41
N ARG A 493 -25.05 -0.32 -16.66
CA ARG A 493 -25.77 -1.49 -16.13
C ARG A 493 -26.21 -2.46 -17.21
N ALA A 494 -26.77 -1.94 -18.31
CA ALA A 494 -27.15 -2.76 -19.46
C ALA A 494 -25.94 -3.50 -20.05
N LYS A 495 -24.82 -2.79 -20.23
CA LYS A 495 -23.57 -3.39 -20.74
C LYS A 495 -23.02 -4.47 -19.80
N LEU A 496 -23.07 -4.27 -18.48
CA LEU A 496 -22.64 -5.29 -17.51
C LEU A 496 -23.45 -6.58 -17.64
N LEU A 497 -24.77 -6.48 -17.84
CA LEU A 497 -25.64 -7.65 -18.05
C LEU A 497 -25.29 -8.42 -19.33
N ASP A 498 -24.84 -7.73 -20.37
CA ASP A 498 -24.38 -8.33 -21.63
C ASP A 498 -22.99 -9.01 -21.51
N ARG A 499 -22.27 -8.79 -20.39
CA ARG A 499 -20.94 -9.37 -20.13
C ARG A 499 -20.96 -10.56 -19.16
N LEU A 500 -22.13 -11.00 -18.70
CA LEU A 500 -22.25 -12.10 -17.73
C LEU A 500 -21.85 -13.47 -18.30
N ASP A 501 -21.85 -13.64 -19.62
CA ASP A 501 -21.48 -14.87 -20.33
C ASP A 501 -20.20 -14.71 -21.17
N ASP A 502 -19.43 -13.64 -20.95
CA ASP A 502 -18.18 -13.39 -21.66
C ASP A 502 -17.21 -14.57 -21.47
N PRO A 503 -16.46 -14.99 -22.52
CA PRO A 503 -15.54 -16.11 -22.40
C PRO A 503 -14.43 -15.87 -21.37
N ASP A 504 -14.02 -14.62 -21.14
CA ASP A 504 -13.00 -14.30 -20.15
C ASP A 504 -13.61 -14.13 -18.74
N SER A 505 -13.09 -14.85 -17.77
CA SER A 505 -13.59 -14.83 -16.39
C SER A 505 -13.36 -13.51 -15.66
N ALA A 506 -12.32 -12.73 -15.97
CA ALA A 506 -12.11 -11.42 -15.38
C ALA A 506 -13.18 -10.44 -15.86
N VAL A 507 -13.64 -10.57 -17.11
CA VAL A 507 -14.78 -9.81 -17.62
C VAL A 507 -16.06 -10.20 -16.88
N ARG A 508 -16.35 -11.50 -16.71
CA ARG A 508 -17.51 -11.96 -15.93
C ARG A 508 -17.44 -11.49 -14.47
N TYR A 509 -16.25 -11.52 -13.87
CA TYR A 509 -16.01 -11.04 -12.50
C TYR A 509 -16.37 -9.55 -12.37
N TRP A 510 -15.88 -8.70 -13.27
CA TRP A 510 -16.19 -7.28 -13.25
C TRP A 510 -17.63 -6.98 -13.64
N ALA A 511 -18.25 -7.79 -14.50
CA ALA A 511 -19.67 -7.70 -14.81
C ALA A 511 -20.52 -7.86 -13.54
N ILE A 512 -20.26 -8.90 -12.73
CA ILE A 512 -20.98 -9.16 -11.49
C ILE A 512 -20.63 -8.12 -10.42
N THR A 513 -19.35 -7.82 -10.24
CA THR A 513 -18.86 -6.86 -9.24
C THR A 513 -19.40 -5.45 -9.51
N GLY A 514 -19.46 -5.05 -10.78
CA GLY A 514 -20.04 -3.78 -11.20
C GLY A 514 -21.52 -3.66 -10.85
N LEU A 515 -22.30 -4.75 -10.99
CA LEU A 515 -23.71 -4.79 -10.64
C LEU A 515 -23.98 -4.55 -9.15
N MET A 516 -22.99 -4.74 -8.26
CA MET A 516 -23.11 -4.41 -6.83
C MET A 516 -23.24 -2.90 -6.56
N SER A 517 -22.98 -2.06 -7.56
CA SER A 517 -23.15 -0.60 -7.44
C SER A 517 -24.61 -0.15 -7.61
N TYR A 518 -25.52 -1.08 -7.95
CA TYR A 518 -26.92 -0.80 -8.25
C TYR A 518 -27.86 -1.51 -7.29
N GLU A 519 -29.11 -1.05 -7.21
CA GLU A 519 -30.19 -1.89 -6.72
C GLU A 519 -30.48 -2.99 -7.75
N VAL A 520 -30.62 -4.24 -7.30
CA VAL A 520 -30.69 -5.40 -8.17
C VAL A 520 -32.04 -6.10 -8.01
N GLU A 521 -32.83 -6.15 -9.08
CA GLU A 521 -34.13 -6.81 -9.07
C GLU A 521 -33.99 -8.34 -9.19
N ASP A 522 -35.04 -9.06 -8.78
CA ASP A 522 -35.06 -10.54 -8.80
C ASP A 522 -34.74 -11.15 -10.17
N THR A 523 -35.08 -10.47 -11.28
CA THR A 523 -34.79 -10.93 -12.64
C THR A 523 -33.29 -10.95 -12.93
N VAL A 524 -32.53 -9.99 -12.40
CA VAL A 524 -31.07 -10.00 -12.48
C VAL A 524 -30.51 -11.06 -11.55
N LEU A 525 -31.01 -11.19 -10.31
CA LEU A 525 -30.55 -12.24 -9.39
C LEU A 525 -30.77 -13.66 -9.95
N GLN A 526 -31.82 -13.88 -10.76
CA GLN A 526 -32.02 -15.14 -11.48
C GLN A 526 -30.93 -15.42 -12.53
N LYS A 527 -30.37 -14.38 -13.18
CA LYS A 527 -29.22 -14.51 -14.09
C LYS A 527 -27.91 -14.77 -13.33
N ILE A 528 -27.77 -14.21 -12.12
CA ILE A 528 -26.58 -14.39 -11.27
C ILE A 528 -26.55 -15.77 -10.61
N GLY A 529 -27.71 -16.33 -10.25
CA GLY A 529 -27.83 -17.62 -9.57
C GLY A 529 -27.00 -18.76 -10.20
N PRO A 530 -27.03 -18.98 -11.52
CA PRO A 530 -26.18 -19.98 -12.18
C PRO A 530 -24.67 -19.75 -12.04
N LEU A 531 -24.21 -18.49 -11.97
CA LEU A 531 -22.78 -18.12 -11.92
C LEU A 531 -22.10 -18.48 -10.59
N VAL A 532 -22.86 -18.84 -9.53
CA VAL A 532 -22.27 -19.43 -8.31
C VAL A 532 -21.59 -20.78 -8.59
N ARG A 533 -21.84 -21.38 -9.77
CA ARG A 533 -21.21 -22.62 -10.24
C ARG A 533 -20.15 -22.38 -11.31
N ASP A 534 -19.80 -21.12 -11.59
CA ASP A 534 -18.71 -20.80 -12.52
C ASP A 534 -17.45 -21.55 -12.10
N GLU A 535 -16.68 -22.06 -13.06
CA GLU A 535 -15.50 -22.86 -12.76
C GLU A 535 -14.44 -22.03 -12.03
N LEU A 536 -14.35 -20.72 -12.33
CA LEU A 536 -13.44 -19.81 -11.65
C LEU A 536 -13.99 -19.37 -10.30
N THR A 537 -13.11 -19.41 -9.30
CA THR A 537 -13.47 -19.07 -7.93
C THR A 537 -13.82 -17.58 -7.79
N SER A 538 -13.08 -16.70 -8.46
CA SER A 538 -13.33 -15.24 -8.53
C SER A 538 -14.78 -14.93 -8.90
N VAL A 539 -15.24 -15.44 -10.05
CA VAL A 539 -16.60 -15.23 -10.59
C VAL A 539 -17.66 -15.81 -9.65
N SER A 540 -17.45 -17.04 -9.18
CA SER A 540 -18.43 -17.69 -8.30
C SER A 540 -18.58 -17.00 -6.94
N LEU A 541 -17.49 -16.46 -6.38
CA LEU A 541 -17.52 -15.70 -5.14
C LEU A 541 -18.14 -14.32 -5.34
N ALA A 542 -17.91 -13.66 -6.48
CA ALA A 542 -18.59 -12.41 -6.82
C ALA A 542 -20.12 -12.63 -6.93
N ALA A 543 -20.55 -13.72 -7.57
CA ALA A 543 -21.97 -14.08 -7.65
C ALA A 543 -22.56 -14.37 -6.26
N ALA A 544 -21.81 -15.11 -5.43
CA ALA A 544 -22.21 -15.42 -4.06
C ALA A 544 -22.38 -14.15 -3.20
N ASP A 545 -21.45 -13.20 -3.33
CA ASP A 545 -21.46 -11.93 -2.62
C ASP A 545 -22.67 -11.08 -3.03
N LEU A 546 -22.94 -10.96 -4.33
CA LEU A 546 -24.10 -10.21 -4.82
C LEU A 546 -25.43 -10.81 -4.31
N LEU A 547 -25.55 -12.14 -4.26
CA LEU A 547 -26.72 -12.81 -3.68
C LEU A 547 -26.85 -12.54 -2.17
N CYS A 548 -25.75 -12.59 -1.42
CA CYS A 548 -25.74 -12.33 0.02
C CYS A 548 -26.12 -10.88 0.35
N GLN A 549 -25.60 -9.90 -0.39
CA GLN A 549 -25.95 -8.48 -0.24
C GLN A 549 -27.45 -8.24 -0.48
N ASN A 550 -28.07 -9.05 -1.33
CA ASN A 550 -29.51 -9.02 -1.64
C ASN A 550 -30.34 -10.02 -0.81
N ASN A 551 -29.86 -10.44 0.38
CA ASN A 551 -30.57 -11.33 1.31
C ASN A 551 -30.96 -12.72 0.73
N ARG A 552 -30.12 -13.30 -0.15
CA ARG A 552 -30.31 -14.65 -0.73
C ARG A 552 -29.16 -15.61 -0.38
N PRO A 553 -28.78 -15.76 0.91
CA PRO A 553 -27.59 -16.53 1.31
C PRO A 553 -27.64 -18.01 0.94
N ALA A 554 -28.82 -18.62 0.87
CA ALA A 554 -28.96 -20.02 0.47
C ALA A 554 -28.37 -20.32 -0.92
N GLY A 555 -28.44 -19.36 -1.86
CA GLY A 555 -27.85 -19.49 -3.20
C GLY A 555 -26.32 -19.42 -3.20
N ALA A 556 -25.73 -18.75 -2.20
CA ALA A 556 -24.29 -18.51 -2.08
C ALA A 556 -23.53 -19.69 -1.42
N MET A 557 -24.22 -20.55 -0.67
CA MET A 557 -23.61 -21.60 0.16
C MET A 557 -22.65 -22.52 -0.60
N SER A 558 -22.99 -22.88 -1.84
CA SER A 558 -22.17 -23.81 -2.63
C SER A 558 -20.83 -23.19 -3.06
N ALA A 559 -20.84 -21.94 -3.54
CA ALA A 559 -19.64 -21.21 -3.92
C ALA A 559 -18.74 -20.94 -2.71
N LEU A 560 -19.31 -20.46 -1.59
CA LEU A 560 -18.57 -20.21 -0.35
C LEU A 560 -17.91 -21.49 0.19
N LYS A 561 -18.66 -22.60 0.23
CA LYS A 561 -18.12 -23.88 0.68
C LYS A 561 -16.99 -24.37 -0.23
N ARG A 562 -17.15 -24.29 -1.56
CA ARG A 562 -16.11 -24.69 -2.51
C ARG A 562 -14.84 -23.85 -2.33
N ALA A 563 -14.97 -22.54 -2.19
CA ALA A 563 -13.83 -21.66 -1.98
C ALA A 563 -13.09 -21.95 -0.67
N LEU A 564 -13.82 -22.19 0.43
CA LEU A 564 -13.23 -22.58 1.73
C LEU A 564 -12.51 -23.93 1.69
N GLN A 565 -12.88 -24.81 0.76
CA GLN A 565 -12.24 -26.11 0.54
C GLN A 565 -11.11 -26.07 -0.50
N SER A 566 -10.86 -24.91 -1.12
CA SER A 566 -9.81 -24.75 -2.13
C SER A 566 -8.42 -24.89 -1.52
N ASP A 567 -7.47 -25.40 -2.29
CA ASP A 567 -6.05 -25.39 -1.94
C ASP A 567 -5.41 -24.00 -2.10
N LEU A 568 -6.08 -23.07 -2.78
CA LEU A 568 -5.68 -21.67 -2.85
C LEU A 568 -6.07 -20.93 -1.57
N LEU A 569 -5.07 -20.48 -0.80
CA LEU A 569 -5.26 -19.68 0.42
C LEU A 569 -6.13 -18.46 0.17
N TRP A 570 -5.88 -17.76 -0.94
CA TRP A 570 -6.59 -16.54 -1.30
C TRP A 570 -8.07 -16.77 -1.60
N ALA A 571 -8.45 -17.96 -2.10
CA ALA A 571 -9.85 -18.34 -2.24
C ALA A 571 -10.53 -18.52 -0.87
N ARG A 572 -9.86 -19.20 0.06
CA ARG A 572 -10.36 -19.40 1.44
C ARG A 572 -10.48 -18.06 2.15
N PHE A 573 -9.44 -17.24 2.05
CA PHE A 573 -9.39 -15.89 2.57
C PHE A 573 -10.52 -15.03 2.00
N ARG A 574 -10.72 -14.99 0.68
CA ARG A 574 -11.75 -14.16 0.02
C ARG A 574 -13.16 -14.56 0.47
N ALA A 575 -13.42 -15.86 0.59
CA ALA A 575 -14.69 -16.36 1.13
C ALA A 575 -14.92 -15.89 2.58
N GLY A 576 -13.89 -16.00 3.43
CA GLY A 576 -13.93 -15.48 4.79
C GLY A 576 -14.13 -13.96 4.84
N ALA A 577 -13.35 -13.19 4.06
CA ALA A 577 -13.44 -11.73 4.00
C ALA A 577 -14.84 -11.26 3.59
N ASN A 578 -15.47 -11.89 2.59
CA ASN A 578 -16.86 -11.56 2.22
C ASN A 578 -17.83 -11.83 3.37
N LEU A 579 -17.70 -12.97 4.07
CA LEU A 579 -18.50 -13.26 5.27
C LEU A 579 -18.28 -12.23 6.37
N SER A 580 -17.07 -11.67 6.51
CA SER A 580 -16.78 -10.59 7.46
C SER A 580 -17.60 -9.31 7.20
N PHE A 581 -18.15 -9.08 6.01
CA PHE A 581 -18.97 -7.89 5.74
C PHE A 581 -20.48 -8.13 5.83
N TYR A 582 -20.93 -9.37 6.00
CA TYR A 582 -22.36 -9.65 6.04
C TYR A 582 -23.01 -9.27 7.38
N ARG A 583 -24.30 -8.91 7.29
CA ARG A 583 -25.16 -8.62 8.44
C ARG A 583 -25.52 -9.88 9.21
N ARG A 584 -25.94 -9.72 10.47
CA ARG A 584 -26.25 -10.82 11.38
C ARG A 584 -27.31 -11.78 10.83
N GLU A 585 -28.34 -11.27 10.16
CA GLU A 585 -29.44 -12.07 9.60
C GLU A 585 -28.97 -12.99 8.46
N VAL A 586 -27.99 -12.52 7.68
CA VAL A 586 -27.33 -13.31 6.64
C VAL A 586 -26.41 -14.35 7.27
N LEU A 587 -25.60 -13.95 8.25
CA LEU A 587 -24.66 -14.84 8.95
C LEU A 587 -25.34 -15.96 9.74
N ALA A 588 -26.52 -15.71 10.33
CA ALA A 588 -27.28 -16.73 11.05
C ALA A 588 -27.63 -17.95 10.16
N GLN A 589 -27.72 -17.75 8.84
CA GLN A 589 -27.99 -18.79 7.84
C GLN A 589 -26.71 -19.53 7.38
N MET A 590 -25.53 -19.07 7.79
CA MET A 590 -24.23 -19.59 7.36
C MET A 590 -23.63 -20.62 8.33
N LYS A 591 -24.36 -21.06 9.37
CA LYS A 591 -23.87 -22.01 10.40
C LYS A 591 -23.30 -23.30 9.81
N ALA A 592 -23.85 -23.77 8.68
CA ALA A 592 -23.35 -24.95 7.99
C ALA A 592 -21.95 -24.78 7.36
N LEU A 593 -21.39 -23.57 7.30
CA LEU A 593 -20.03 -23.30 6.84
C LEU A 593 -18.97 -23.46 7.94
N ILE A 594 -19.34 -23.50 9.22
CA ILE A 594 -18.37 -23.59 10.34
C ILE A 594 -17.37 -24.75 10.17
N PRO A 595 -17.79 -25.99 9.82
CA PRO A 595 -16.83 -27.08 9.60
C PRO A 595 -15.86 -26.81 8.44
N ALA A 596 -16.32 -26.15 7.37
CA ALA A 596 -15.46 -25.79 6.24
C ALA A 596 -14.49 -24.65 6.60
N LEU A 597 -14.93 -23.68 7.41
CA LEU A 597 -14.08 -22.61 7.95
C LEU A 597 -12.99 -23.18 8.88
N GLN A 598 -13.34 -24.15 9.73
CA GLN A 598 -12.37 -24.85 10.59
C GLN A 598 -11.36 -25.64 9.74
N ALA A 599 -11.82 -26.41 8.75
CA ALA A 599 -10.91 -27.12 7.85
C ALA A 599 -10.00 -26.15 7.05
N ALA A 600 -10.51 -24.98 6.68
CA ALA A 600 -9.75 -23.94 5.98
C ALA A 600 -8.59 -23.37 6.83
N LEU A 601 -8.78 -23.27 8.16
CA LEU A 601 -7.73 -22.84 9.11
C LEU A 601 -6.59 -23.86 9.19
N ASP A 602 -6.92 -25.14 9.13
CA ASP A 602 -5.96 -26.23 9.27
C ASP A 602 -5.28 -26.61 7.95
N ASN A 603 -5.69 -26.03 6.81
CA ASN A 603 -5.11 -26.36 5.50
C ASN A 603 -3.72 -25.70 5.33
N PRO A 604 -2.63 -26.49 5.21
CA PRO A 604 -1.28 -25.95 5.09
C PRO A 604 -0.97 -25.39 3.68
N VAL A 605 -1.67 -25.85 2.64
CA VAL A 605 -1.42 -25.48 1.23
C VAL A 605 -1.84 -24.04 0.96
N CYS A 606 -1.05 -23.27 0.21
CA CYS A 606 -1.29 -21.86 0.00
C CYS A 606 -1.49 -21.42 -1.45
N TYR A 607 -0.59 -21.84 -2.35
CA TYR A 607 -0.61 -21.47 -3.77
C TYR A 607 -1.08 -22.63 -4.65
N GLY A 608 -1.64 -23.66 -4.05
CA GLY A 608 -2.22 -24.81 -4.76
C GLY A 608 -1.18 -25.49 -5.64
N PRO A 609 -1.41 -25.60 -6.97
CA PRO A 609 -0.50 -26.33 -7.86
C PRO A 609 0.90 -25.70 -8.02
N PHE A 610 1.11 -24.45 -7.60
CA PHE A 610 2.39 -23.74 -7.67
C PHE A 610 2.86 -23.33 -6.27
N GLU A 611 2.68 -24.21 -5.29
CA GLU A 611 3.31 -24.03 -3.98
C GLU A 611 4.83 -23.86 -4.18
N PRO A 612 5.40 -22.69 -3.82
CA PRO A 612 6.82 -22.50 -3.97
C PRO A 612 7.57 -23.44 -3.02
N ASP A 613 8.80 -23.78 -3.38
CA ASP A 613 9.70 -24.45 -2.43
C ASP A 613 10.08 -23.46 -1.33
N TRP A 614 9.26 -23.42 -0.27
CA TRP A 614 9.44 -22.51 0.85
C TRP A 614 10.82 -22.69 1.50
N ASP A 615 11.39 -23.90 1.48
CA ASP A 615 12.68 -24.17 2.10
C ASP A 615 13.85 -23.66 1.25
N ALA A 616 13.64 -23.39 -0.05
CA ALA A 616 14.60 -22.75 -0.94
C ALA A 616 14.65 -21.21 -0.79
N LEU A 617 13.62 -20.60 -0.19
CA LEU A 617 13.59 -19.15 0.06
C LEU A 617 14.51 -18.75 1.20
N ILE A 618 14.93 -17.48 1.24
CA ILE A 618 15.75 -16.98 2.36
C ILE A 618 14.95 -16.98 3.68
N PRO A 619 15.60 -17.24 4.84
CA PRO A 619 14.90 -17.39 6.13
C PRO A 619 13.99 -16.21 6.54
N PRO A 620 14.34 -14.94 6.29
CA PRO A 620 13.45 -13.82 6.60
C PRO A 620 12.11 -13.89 5.84
N VAL A 621 12.13 -14.24 4.55
CA VAL A 621 10.93 -14.35 3.71
C VAL A 621 10.03 -15.50 4.20
N GLN A 622 10.63 -16.64 4.53
CA GLN A 622 9.88 -17.78 5.11
C GLN A 622 9.14 -17.39 6.39
N THR A 623 9.84 -16.71 7.30
CA THR A 623 9.31 -16.31 8.61
C THR A 623 8.19 -15.30 8.44
N MET A 624 8.41 -14.28 7.61
CA MET A 624 7.43 -13.25 7.30
C MET A 624 6.17 -13.87 6.70
N TYR A 625 6.29 -14.68 5.65
CA TYR A 625 5.13 -15.26 4.98
C TYR A 625 4.28 -16.12 5.93
N ARG A 626 4.93 -16.98 6.74
CA ARG A 626 4.23 -17.81 7.74
C ARG A 626 3.50 -16.94 8.76
N ALA A 627 4.13 -15.86 9.24
CA ALA A 627 3.50 -14.92 10.17
C ALA A 627 2.28 -14.23 9.53
N GLN A 628 2.43 -13.71 8.31
CA GLN A 628 1.36 -13.04 7.56
C GLN A 628 0.15 -13.97 7.33
N LYS A 629 0.39 -15.19 6.85
CA LYS A 629 -0.67 -16.21 6.66
C LYS A 629 -1.43 -16.49 7.96
N ASN A 630 -0.71 -16.75 9.05
CA ASN A 630 -1.33 -17.13 10.32
C ASN A 630 -2.16 -16.00 10.93
N THR A 631 -1.64 -14.76 10.86
CA THR A 631 -2.32 -13.59 11.40
C THR A 631 -3.50 -13.18 10.53
N ILE A 632 -3.29 -12.92 9.24
CA ILE A 632 -4.33 -12.33 8.38
C ILE A 632 -5.43 -13.34 8.09
N VAL A 633 -5.06 -14.49 7.50
CA VAL A 633 -6.04 -15.46 7.06
C VAL A 633 -6.61 -16.22 8.25
N GLY A 634 -5.73 -16.63 9.17
CA GLY A 634 -6.12 -17.36 10.38
C GLY A 634 -6.93 -16.52 11.35
N GLN A 635 -6.26 -15.56 12.00
CA GLN A 635 -6.83 -14.81 13.13
C GLN A 635 -7.83 -13.74 12.67
N TRP A 636 -7.43 -12.87 11.73
CA TRP A 636 -8.21 -11.68 11.38
C TRP A 636 -9.44 -11.99 10.51
N VAL A 637 -9.38 -13.07 9.73
CA VAL A 637 -10.46 -13.46 8.81
C VAL A 637 -11.20 -14.71 9.28
N LEU A 638 -10.60 -15.90 9.18
CA LEU A 638 -11.37 -17.15 9.29
C LEU A 638 -11.87 -17.42 10.72
N GLN A 639 -11.02 -17.30 11.75
CA GLN A 639 -11.42 -17.47 13.15
C GLN A 639 -12.51 -16.47 13.55
N ARG A 640 -12.37 -15.24 13.09
CA ARG A 640 -13.32 -14.18 13.38
C ARG A 640 -14.69 -14.42 12.72
N VAL A 641 -14.70 -14.85 11.46
CA VAL A 641 -15.95 -15.22 10.78
C VAL A 641 -16.67 -16.34 11.50
N ILE A 642 -15.97 -17.37 11.96
CA ILE A 642 -16.55 -18.43 12.78
C ILE A 642 -17.24 -17.82 14.00
N LYS A 643 -16.53 -16.97 14.75
CA LYS A 643 -17.07 -16.33 15.95
C LYS A 643 -18.32 -15.49 15.65
N ARG A 644 -18.33 -14.74 14.55
CA ARG A 644 -19.49 -13.94 14.15
C ARG A 644 -20.70 -14.79 13.77
N ILE A 645 -20.50 -15.92 13.10
CA ILE A 645 -21.58 -16.86 12.76
C ILE A 645 -22.13 -17.54 14.03
N GLU A 646 -21.29 -17.83 15.02
CA GLU A 646 -21.73 -18.39 16.30
C GLU A 646 -22.55 -17.39 17.13
N LEU A 647 -22.16 -16.11 17.11
CA LEU A 647 -22.89 -15.04 17.79
C LEU A 647 -24.20 -14.67 17.10
N ALA A 648 -24.29 -14.88 15.79
CA ALA A 648 -25.50 -14.64 14.99
C ALA A 648 -26.63 -15.62 15.32
#